data_AF-A0A3M6VMZ4-F1
#
_entry.id   AF-A0A3M6VMZ4-F1
#
_cell.length_a   1.000
_cell.length_b   1.000
_cell.length_c   1.000
_cell.angle_alpha   90.00
_cell.angle_beta   90.00
_cell.angle_gamma   90.00
#
_symmetry.space_group_name_H-M   'P 1'
#
loop_
_entity.id
_entity.type
_entity.pdbx_description
1 polymer ?
#
loop_
_entity_poly.entity_id
_entity_poly.type
_entity_poly.pdbx_seq_one_letter_code
_entity_poly.pdbx_strand_id
1 'polypeptide(L)'
;MSNEVLFESDETKTKLLEELDSYRETGKWRQALKLLDRVDKDEALPALDSYMYERAIAACARMGKVEVLPGLLNNMVVDHLRPTSATIDFIIQAYLAKEHWGLIVQLASEATSMGVELSPAAFHAIMEACGQVKDADSTIKIMKQLSKAGAQLTVDHYSAAIRAAGMAQRPDTAMALFVQMEEHDKLQDDGEAFSQLIRCQVLNGDLEQALQSFATATQRGLSLDEPIYTCAIDALVSNDKHWQATRLFEQMLESGEKRPTVFCLGRAMLAYTGANRSQHAWACWNKIVETKELNPAPTKYNKLLQGLTHAKDTQLAVEVFDYIQKLFEPGQIHQGAYTTAIRAHGRLGNTQRAVDLFDEYVESCKGSDRVSRFVGIYLALFNALSRDDKRDPVLNTRDAKRAWKIMSANVPVVLPPAYASLAGVFASTGDMETLEDLIEHAEQSWGATAEVMHRQEFDEDGDQLAAVAVFDGDNVELGSENDVLLFNGVISGLCKARDDRTANIEAYLELMLSRGLPITDSIVRATTDACVRFENWDLMQKLMTMVDVDALKNAEVCVGDTVSKLLEAGNWSLGRDWLMFSHRHGFRPPVRRKRELLREMSENKSKEWRIAYTLANETLSFRRLVQNNVDSIADACDVCMNADRIDLVVKLFDAVAGHPSLRYFRNHERQMQESQDASQSLESDVVPVVVPLRMYKHSILALLRQPKSEVPDVDDSWRMIKAERICRQMLQVHGKALDGEALSMAISIKATAGDYDDVGALYESMRALGLQPNSYAQNAAIIAFSRQRRTDQVLAICNELKSTLDENGNVRMVESNVARSLLLSLALAHEDDALRDAVQNLPGCNIETALDVLVETNRTTDSVEFFNDDVSSDAFESLFHELCKSGNPVLGATLLLKYARLHGLTEVHPNRVIRVTNALAGEGNLVEAEKLLQMYLDGSKGVSLKQMPAYFQQHTIEMLLFIYGEFGHFDAMRTLFEKELMAFPLKVAHYEAAMEYCAQSRDELAGAVASLKLFEVLRTHGFIQPSGYTYLLTLQSCLRLERLESVNASAVKSTGQIILGDVQEHGFQKTVADELTKQVASAFKQVQIKNEKVIRRIKKEGESADTSIMSPEELARIALFCHRHGMPITVELADKLLQLHQHLPAMIANELAFVKRSLQEGLGVVAAPGSRVNSIPTKRVTRKRTDTKTKRVPSGTKTKRVPSAFAQPYGGRNPRSKSYQAAVRAASDARWGAVLEPITTEQE
;
A
#
# COMPACT_ATOMS: atom_id res chain seq x y z
N MET A 1 -119.52 -29.01 22.11
CA MET A 1 -119.32 -27.55 22.20
C MET A 1 -117.85 -27.17 22.43
N SER A 2 -116.86 -27.97 21.99
CA SER A 2 -115.42 -27.67 22.13
C SER A 2 -114.69 -27.46 20.80
N ASN A 3 -115.31 -27.84 19.68
CA ASN A 3 -114.66 -27.86 18.36
C ASN A 3 -115.16 -26.73 17.44
N GLU A 4 -116.33 -26.14 17.72
CA GLU A 4 -116.89 -25.02 16.93
C GLU A 4 -116.16 -23.70 17.24
N VAL A 5 -115.92 -23.42 18.53
CA VAL A 5 -115.21 -22.21 19.01
C VAL A 5 -113.80 -22.06 18.41
N LEU A 6 -113.11 -23.17 18.14
CA LEU A 6 -111.77 -23.17 17.54
C LEU A 6 -111.79 -22.76 16.06
N PHE A 7 -112.85 -23.05 15.31
CA PHE A 7 -112.95 -22.68 13.90
C PHE A 7 -113.25 -21.18 13.71
N GLU A 8 -114.11 -20.60 14.55
CA GLU A 8 -114.43 -19.16 14.49
C GLU A 8 -113.22 -18.29 14.92
N SER A 9 -112.36 -18.77 15.83
CA SER A 9 -111.14 -18.04 16.22
C SER A 9 -110.08 -17.93 15.12
N ASP A 10 -109.95 -18.94 14.24
CA ASP A 10 -109.00 -18.86 13.12
C ASP A 10 -109.54 -18.00 11.97
N GLU A 11 -110.84 -18.07 11.63
CA GLU A 11 -111.42 -17.26 10.55
C GLU A 11 -111.59 -15.77 10.90
N THR A 12 -111.55 -15.42 12.19
CA THR A 12 -111.45 -14.02 12.64
C THR A 12 -110.00 -13.55 12.64
N LYS A 13 -109.06 -14.42 13.06
CA LYS A 13 -107.61 -14.14 13.04
C LYS A 13 -107.06 -13.90 11.63
N THR A 14 -107.45 -14.68 10.62
CA THR A 14 -107.01 -14.47 9.24
C THR A 14 -107.44 -13.11 8.70
N LYS A 15 -108.69 -12.70 8.94
CA LYS A 15 -109.21 -11.38 8.53
C LYS A 15 -108.48 -10.21 9.19
N LEU A 16 -108.07 -10.34 10.45
CA LEU A 16 -107.24 -9.34 11.13
C LEU A 16 -105.84 -9.24 10.50
N LEU A 17 -105.24 -10.36 10.10
CA LEU A 17 -103.95 -10.39 9.39
C LEU A 17 -104.07 -9.83 7.96
N GLU A 18 -105.16 -10.07 7.25
CA GLU A 18 -105.47 -9.44 5.95
C GLU A 18 -105.67 -7.92 6.08
N GLU A 19 -106.35 -7.45 7.14
CA GLU A 19 -106.50 -6.01 7.45
C GLU A 19 -105.12 -5.36 7.72
N LEU A 20 -104.26 -6.04 8.48
CA LEU A 20 -102.87 -5.61 8.74
C LEU A 20 -101.99 -5.63 7.49
N ASP A 21 -102.11 -6.62 6.60
CA ASP A 21 -101.38 -6.64 5.32
C ASP A 21 -101.85 -5.51 4.39
N SER A 22 -103.15 -5.20 4.36
CA SER A 22 -103.67 -4.02 3.66
C SER A 22 -103.10 -2.71 4.23
N TYR A 23 -102.97 -2.59 5.55
CA TYR A 23 -102.32 -1.42 6.18
C TYR A 23 -100.81 -1.37 5.95
N ARG A 24 -100.12 -2.51 5.89
CA ARG A 24 -98.70 -2.65 5.50
C ARG A 24 -98.48 -2.17 4.07
N GLU A 25 -99.32 -2.60 3.13
CA GLU A 25 -99.21 -2.24 1.70
C GLU A 25 -99.61 -0.80 1.43
N THR A 26 -100.67 -0.31 2.08
CA THR A 26 -101.11 1.09 1.93
C THR A 26 -100.40 2.10 2.84
N GLY A 27 -99.40 1.66 3.63
CA GLY A 27 -98.59 2.54 4.49
C GLY A 27 -99.34 3.16 5.67
N LYS A 28 -100.49 2.61 6.06
CA LYS A 28 -101.40 3.20 7.06
C LYS A 28 -101.03 2.78 8.49
N TRP A 29 -99.78 3.00 8.87
CA TRP A 29 -99.21 2.64 10.19
C TRP A 29 -100.11 3.02 11.38
N ARG A 30 -100.70 4.22 11.40
CA ARG A 30 -101.63 4.66 12.47
C ARG A 30 -102.91 3.82 12.59
N GLN A 31 -103.34 3.13 11.53
CA GLN A 31 -104.50 2.23 11.56
C GLN A 31 -104.08 0.84 12.03
N ALA A 32 -102.92 0.33 11.61
CA ALA A 32 -102.35 -0.90 12.15
C ALA A 32 -102.12 -0.83 13.67
N LEU A 33 -101.61 0.31 14.19
CA LEU A 33 -101.44 0.51 15.63
C LEU A 33 -102.77 0.55 16.40
N LYS A 34 -103.80 1.19 15.83
CA LYS A 34 -105.16 1.17 16.41
C LYS A 34 -105.83 -0.20 16.33
N LEU A 35 -105.41 -1.04 15.38
CA LEU A 35 -105.89 -2.41 15.25
C LEU A 35 -105.29 -3.29 16.34
N LEU A 36 -103.98 -3.18 16.62
CA LEU A 36 -103.36 -3.84 17.79
C LEU A 36 -104.01 -3.38 19.11
N ASP A 37 -104.15 -2.07 19.31
CA ASP A 37 -104.78 -1.47 20.51
C ASP A 37 -106.26 -1.87 20.70
N ARG A 38 -106.95 -2.31 19.63
CA ARG A 38 -108.29 -2.90 19.68
C ARG A 38 -108.25 -4.38 20.06
N VAL A 39 -107.31 -5.14 19.51
CA VAL A 39 -107.14 -6.59 19.79
C VAL A 39 -106.67 -6.83 21.23
N ASP A 40 -105.84 -5.94 21.77
CA ASP A 40 -105.37 -5.96 23.17
C ASP A 40 -106.51 -5.79 24.20
N LYS A 41 -107.54 -4.99 23.86
CA LYS A 41 -108.57 -4.53 24.83
C LYS A 41 -109.91 -5.25 24.73
N ASP A 42 -110.07 -6.12 23.74
CA ASP A 42 -111.33 -6.81 23.47
C ASP A 42 -111.15 -8.32 23.66
N GLU A 43 -111.55 -8.83 24.82
CA GLU A 43 -111.47 -10.25 25.19
C GLU A 43 -112.27 -11.19 24.23
N ALA A 44 -113.09 -10.63 23.33
CA ALA A 44 -113.77 -11.38 22.28
C ALA A 44 -112.94 -11.55 20.98
N LEU A 45 -111.77 -10.91 20.87
CA LEU A 45 -110.85 -11.05 19.74
C LEU A 45 -109.74 -12.07 20.04
N PRO A 46 -109.14 -12.72 19.01
CA PRO A 46 -108.01 -13.62 19.21
C PRO A 46 -106.81 -12.84 19.75
N ALA A 47 -106.16 -13.39 20.79
CA ALA A 47 -105.01 -12.79 21.44
C ALA A 47 -103.89 -12.41 20.46
N LEU A 48 -103.16 -11.32 20.79
CA LEU A 48 -102.02 -10.84 20.02
C LEU A 48 -101.00 -11.95 19.76
N ASP A 49 -100.45 -11.97 18.55
CA ASP A 49 -99.42 -12.93 18.15
C ASP A 49 -98.24 -12.26 17.42
N SER A 50 -97.18 -13.03 17.21
CA SER A 50 -95.96 -12.50 16.60
C SER A 50 -96.17 -11.97 15.18
N TYR A 51 -97.14 -12.50 14.43
CA TYR A 51 -97.44 -12.06 13.06
C TYR A 51 -98.22 -10.76 13.02
N MET A 52 -99.17 -10.54 13.94
CA MET A 52 -99.85 -9.25 14.06
C MET A 52 -98.87 -8.11 14.37
N TYR A 53 -97.95 -8.35 15.31
CA TYR A 53 -96.85 -7.42 15.62
C TYR A 53 -95.92 -7.20 14.43
N GLU A 54 -95.48 -8.27 13.76
CA GLU A 54 -94.60 -8.21 12.57
C GLU A 54 -95.21 -7.32 11.46
N ARG A 55 -96.50 -7.45 11.14
CA ARG A 55 -97.14 -6.65 10.07
C ARG A 55 -97.36 -5.20 10.47
N ALA A 56 -97.66 -4.91 11.74
CA ALA A 56 -97.71 -3.53 12.23
C ALA A 56 -96.32 -2.87 12.23
N ILE A 57 -95.28 -3.59 12.63
CA ILE A 57 -93.87 -3.16 12.58
C ILE A 57 -93.44 -2.91 11.12
N ALA A 58 -93.76 -3.82 10.19
CA ALA A 58 -93.50 -3.64 8.76
C ALA A 58 -94.20 -2.39 8.19
N ALA A 59 -95.44 -2.10 8.61
CA ALA A 59 -96.16 -0.89 8.22
C ALA A 59 -95.51 0.40 8.76
N CYS A 60 -94.98 0.38 9.98
CA CYS A 60 -94.26 1.51 10.58
C CYS A 60 -92.89 1.72 9.93
N ALA A 61 -92.14 0.62 9.72
CA ALA A 61 -90.83 0.60 9.08
C ALA A 61 -90.86 1.17 7.67
N ARG A 62 -91.79 0.71 6.83
CA ARG A 62 -92.00 1.17 5.45
C ARG A 62 -92.29 2.67 5.34
N MET A 63 -92.86 3.27 6.39
CA MET A 63 -93.16 4.70 6.48
C MET A 63 -92.08 5.51 7.23
N GLY A 64 -90.94 4.89 7.53
CA GLY A 64 -89.81 5.53 8.22
C GLY A 64 -90.13 5.97 9.66
N LYS A 65 -91.09 5.32 10.33
CA LYS A 65 -91.53 5.67 11.70
C LYS A 65 -90.70 4.97 12.78
N VAL A 66 -89.39 5.20 12.68
CA VAL A 66 -88.33 4.67 13.54
C VAL A 66 -88.58 4.92 15.04
N GLU A 67 -89.12 6.08 15.41
CA GLU A 67 -89.46 6.48 16.78
C GLU A 67 -90.36 5.47 17.52
N VAL A 68 -91.23 4.75 16.80
CA VAL A 68 -92.25 3.88 17.38
C VAL A 68 -91.78 2.42 17.48
N LEU A 69 -90.75 2.04 16.73
CA LEU A 69 -90.30 0.65 16.60
C LEU A 69 -89.76 0.03 17.92
N PRO A 70 -88.98 0.74 18.77
CA PRO A 70 -88.56 0.21 20.06
C PRO A 70 -89.74 -0.10 20.99
N GLY A 71 -90.77 0.76 20.98
CA GLY A 71 -91.97 0.57 21.80
C GLY A 71 -92.75 -0.67 21.39
N LEU A 72 -92.89 -0.92 20.09
CA LEU A 72 -93.57 -2.12 19.58
C LEU A 72 -92.82 -3.40 19.90
N LEU A 73 -91.49 -3.38 19.78
CA LEU A 73 -90.63 -4.51 20.14
C LEU A 73 -90.68 -4.80 21.64
N ASN A 74 -90.66 -3.76 22.48
CA ASN A 74 -90.79 -3.92 23.93
C ASN A 74 -92.18 -4.44 24.34
N ASN A 75 -93.27 -3.93 23.76
CA ASN A 75 -94.62 -4.43 24.02
C ASN A 75 -94.73 -5.92 23.66
N MET A 76 -94.23 -6.32 22.49
CA MET A 76 -94.17 -7.72 22.06
C MET A 76 -93.48 -8.63 23.09
N VAL A 77 -92.40 -8.15 23.73
CA VAL A 77 -91.69 -8.88 24.80
C VAL A 77 -92.47 -8.89 26.12
N VAL A 78 -93.16 -7.80 26.47
CA VAL A 78 -94.06 -7.72 27.63
C VAL A 78 -95.21 -8.72 27.49
N ASP A 79 -95.77 -8.87 26.29
CA ASP A 79 -96.83 -9.83 25.93
C ASP A 79 -96.31 -11.29 25.86
N HIS A 80 -95.04 -11.52 26.19
CA HIS A 80 -94.33 -12.80 26.18
C HIS A 80 -94.20 -13.45 24.78
N LEU A 81 -94.39 -12.65 23.72
CA LEU A 81 -94.21 -13.08 22.33
C LEU A 81 -92.73 -12.96 21.93
N ARG A 82 -92.26 -13.90 21.09
CA ARG A 82 -90.90 -13.84 20.54
C ARG A 82 -90.86 -13.08 19.22
N PRO A 83 -89.95 -12.10 19.04
CA PRO A 83 -89.70 -11.47 17.74
C PRO A 83 -89.27 -12.51 16.68
N THR A 84 -89.77 -12.37 15.46
CA THR A 84 -89.31 -13.17 14.31
C THR A 84 -88.06 -12.54 13.68
N SER A 85 -87.32 -13.31 12.87
CA SER A 85 -86.22 -12.76 12.07
C SER A 85 -86.69 -11.60 11.18
N ALA A 86 -87.88 -11.73 10.58
CA ALA A 86 -88.52 -10.68 9.78
C ALA A 86 -88.86 -9.43 10.61
N THR A 87 -89.32 -9.56 11.86
CA THR A 87 -89.51 -8.41 12.77
C THR A 87 -88.23 -7.61 12.93
N ILE A 88 -87.08 -8.29 13.09
CA ILE A 88 -85.77 -7.63 13.23
C ILE A 88 -85.31 -7.01 11.89
N ASP A 89 -85.46 -7.72 10.77
CA ASP A 89 -85.15 -7.23 9.42
C ASP A 89 -85.87 -5.92 9.10
N PHE A 90 -87.18 -5.82 9.37
CA PHE A 90 -87.95 -4.61 9.08
C PHE A 90 -87.49 -3.40 9.90
N ILE A 91 -87.10 -3.61 11.17
CA ILE A 91 -86.59 -2.52 12.02
C ILE A 91 -85.19 -2.08 11.55
N ILE A 92 -84.31 -3.02 11.21
CA ILE A 92 -82.98 -2.72 10.67
C ILE A 92 -83.09 -1.96 9.35
N GLN A 93 -83.95 -2.38 8.43
CA GLN A 93 -84.20 -1.66 7.16
C GLN A 93 -84.67 -0.21 7.40
N ALA A 94 -85.53 0.02 8.40
CA ALA A 94 -86.00 1.35 8.75
C ALA A 94 -84.90 2.25 9.36
N TYR A 95 -84.01 1.68 10.19
CA TYR A 95 -82.88 2.41 10.78
C TYR A 95 -81.77 2.68 9.74
N LEU A 96 -81.49 1.74 8.83
CA LEU A 96 -80.57 1.94 7.70
C LEU A 96 -81.02 3.10 6.82
N ALA A 97 -82.31 3.14 6.45
CA ALA A 97 -82.91 4.22 5.65
C ALA A 97 -82.97 5.59 6.37
N LYS A 98 -82.42 5.67 7.60
CA LYS A 98 -82.25 6.88 8.40
C LYS A 98 -80.83 7.04 8.97
N GLU A 99 -79.88 6.19 8.56
CA GLU A 99 -78.49 6.20 9.03
C GLU A 99 -78.37 6.18 10.58
N HIS A 100 -79.31 5.52 11.26
CA HIS A 100 -79.37 5.41 12.71
C HIS A 100 -78.49 4.26 13.24
N TRP A 101 -77.21 4.28 12.87
CA TRP A 101 -76.25 3.19 13.09
C TRP A 101 -76.22 2.69 14.55
N GLY A 102 -76.22 3.60 15.54
CA GLY A 102 -76.21 3.22 16.96
C GLY A 102 -77.44 2.42 17.42
N LEU A 103 -78.63 2.68 16.86
CA LEU A 103 -79.84 1.91 17.16
C LEU A 103 -79.79 0.51 16.54
N ILE A 104 -79.11 0.34 15.40
CA ILE A 104 -78.89 -0.98 14.77
C ILE A 104 -77.99 -1.84 15.66
N VAL A 105 -76.90 -1.29 16.21
CA VAL A 105 -75.98 -2.02 17.10
C VAL A 105 -76.65 -2.39 18.43
N GLN A 106 -77.46 -1.49 19.01
CA GLN A 106 -78.26 -1.79 20.21
C GLN A 106 -79.25 -2.93 19.95
N LEU A 107 -80.09 -2.80 18.92
CA LEU A 107 -81.07 -3.80 18.49
C LEU A 107 -80.43 -5.16 18.19
N ALA A 108 -79.26 -5.18 17.55
CA ALA A 108 -78.51 -6.42 17.31
C ALA A 108 -78.15 -7.13 18.61
N SER A 109 -77.66 -6.39 19.61
CA SER A 109 -77.28 -6.95 20.89
C SER A 109 -78.51 -7.47 21.68
N GLU A 110 -79.66 -6.82 21.53
CA GLU A 110 -80.95 -7.24 22.10
C GLU A 110 -81.48 -8.50 21.40
N ALA A 111 -81.61 -8.49 20.08
CA ALA A 111 -82.07 -9.62 19.27
C ALA A 111 -81.23 -10.88 19.50
N THR A 112 -79.89 -10.74 19.52
CA THR A 112 -78.99 -11.87 19.78
C THR A 112 -79.03 -12.31 21.25
N SER A 113 -79.43 -11.44 22.20
CA SER A 113 -79.67 -11.85 23.60
C SER A 113 -81.00 -12.59 23.79
N MET A 114 -82.02 -12.27 22.97
CA MET A 114 -83.31 -12.98 22.93
C MET A 114 -83.24 -14.32 22.19
N GLY A 115 -82.13 -14.61 21.51
CA GLY A 115 -81.94 -15.82 20.71
C GLY A 115 -82.73 -15.83 19.41
N VAL A 116 -82.91 -14.65 18.79
CA VAL A 116 -83.52 -14.51 17.46
C VAL A 116 -82.45 -14.75 16.38
N GLU A 117 -82.75 -15.60 15.40
CA GLU A 117 -81.88 -15.81 14.24
C GLU A 117 -81.83 -14.55 13.37
N LEU A 118 -80.64 -14.00 13.14
CA LEU A 118 -80.43 -12.85 12.26
C LEU A 118 -80.39 -13.32 10.79
N SER A 119 -81.09 -12.62 9.90
CA SER A 119 -80.93 -12.86 8.46
C SER A 119 -79.52 -12.46 7.98
N PRO A 120 -79.01 -13.01 6.87
CA PRO A 120 -77.74 -12.57 6.30
C PRO A 120 -77.71 -11.08 5.94
N ALA A 121 -78.85 -10.50 5.58
CA ALA A 121 -79.00 -9.07 5.29
C ALA A 121 -78.93 -8.21 6.56
N ALA A 122 -79.62 -8.63 7.63
CA ALA A 122 -79.49 -8.03 8.96
C ALA A 122 -78.04 -8.10 9.46
N PHE A 123 -77.39 -9.26 9.37
CA PHE A 123 -76.02 -9.42 9.84
C PHE A 123 -75.04 -8.44 9.13
N HIS A 124 -75.08 -8.35 7.80
CA HIS A 124 -74.25 -7.40 7.06
C HIS A 124 -74.55 -5.94 7.42
N ALA A 125 -75.82 -5.58 7.58
CA ALA A 125 -76.24 -4.25 8.02
C ALA A 125 -75.75 -3.89 9.43
N ILE A 126 -75.74 -4.87 10.34
CA ILE A 126 -75.24 -4.73 11.70
C ILE A 126 -73.70 -4.58 11.70
N MET A 127 -72.98 -5.38 10.91
CA MET A 127 -71.52 -5.23 10.78
C MET A 127 -71.14 -3.87 10.19
N GLU A 128 -71.85 -3.39 9.18
CA GLU A 128 -71.67 -2.02 8.66
C GLU A 128 -71.95 -0.96 9.75
N ALA A 129 -73.03 -1.10 10.51
CA ALA A 129 -73.35 -0.18 11.61
C ALA A 129 -72.27 -0.17 12.71
N CYS A 130 -71.74 -1.33 13.11
CA CYS A 130 -70.58 -1.42 14.01
C CYS A 130 -69.36 -0.68 13.44
N GLY A 131 -69.07 -0.86 12.15
CA GLY A 131 -67.98 -0.17 11.46
C GLY A 131 -68.15 1.36 11.43
N GLN A 132 -69.36 1.85 11.13
CA GLN A 132 -69.66 3.30 11.09
C GLN A 132 -69.64 3.95 12.48
N VAL A 133 -70.08 3.24 13.53
CA VAL A 133 -70.01 3.68 14.94
C VAL A 133 -68.60 3.52 15.53
N LYS A 134 -67.70 2.81 14.84
CA LYS A 134 -66.37 2.38 15.29
C LYS A 134 -66.37 1.46 16.52
N ASP A 135 -67.39 0.62 16.65
CA ASP A 135 -67.55 -0.33 17.76
C ASP A 135 -67.15 -1.75 17.35
N ALA A 136 -65.85 -2.06 17.48
CA ALA A 136 -65.34 -3.43 17.26
C ALA A 136 -65.72 -4.40 18.39
N ASP A 137 -65.99 -3.91 19.61
CA ASP A 137 -66.33 -4.77 20.75
C ASP A 137 -67.73 -5.37 20.59
N SER A 138 -68.69 -4.61 20.06
CA SER A 138 -70.00 -5.14 19.65
C SER A 138 -69.88 -6.16 18.51
N THR A 139 -69.03 -5.95 17.51
CA THR A 139 -68.75 -6.96 16.47
C THR A 139 -68.24 -8.28 17.08
N ILE A 140 -67.26 -8.21 17.99
CA ILE A 140 -66.72 -9.39 18.69
C ILE A 140 -67.80 -10.06 19.58
N LYS A 141 -68.62 -9.26 20.26
CA LYS A 141 -69.72 -9.72 21.12
C LYS A 141 -70.78 -10.47 20.31
N ILE A 142 -71.22 -9.93 19.18
CA ILE A 142 -72.24 -10.52 18.30
C ILE A 142 -71.72 -11.83 17.70
N MET A 143 -70.50 -11.87 17.16
CA MET A 143 -69.88 -13.11 16.64
C MET A 143 -69.81 -14.21 17.72
N LYS A 144 -69.41 -13.86 18.95
CA LYS A 144 -69.38 -14.79 20.10
C LYS A 144 -70.77 -15.22 20.57
N GLN A 145 -71.80 -14.40 20.40
CA GLN A 145 -73.18 -14.77 20.74
C GLN A 145 -73.79 -15.70 19.67
N LEU A 146 -73.56 -15.44 18.38
CA LEU A 146 -74.00 -16.32 17.27
C LEU A 146 -73.37 -17.73 17.38
N SER A 147 -72.05 -17.79 17.61
CA SER A 147 -71.35 -19.06 17.87
C SER A 147 -71.96 -19.82 19.07
N LYS A 148 -72.25 -19.13 20.18
CA LYS A 148 -72.92 -19.72 21.36
C LYS A 148 -74.37 -20.14 21.13
N ALA A 149 -75.07 -19.51 20.19
CA ALA A 149 -76.42 -19.90 19.79
C ALA A 149 -76.44 -21.15 18.89
N GLY A 150 -75.27 -21.63 18.44
CA GLY A 150 -75.14 -22.78 17.55
C GLY A 150 -75.24 -22.44 16.06
N ALA A 151 -75.23 -21.16 15.69
CA ALA A 151 -75.22 -20.74 14.30
C ALA A 151 -73.87 -21.09 13.64
N GLN A 152 -73.91 -21.67 12.44
CA GLN A 152 -72.71 -21.95 11.65
C GLN A 152 -72.23 -20.66 10.98
N LEU A 153 -71.13 -20.10 11.47
CA LEU A 153 -70.47 -18.95 10.85
C LEU A 153 -69.87 -19.38 9.49
N THR A 154 -69.99 -18.52 8.48
CA THR A 154 -69.38 -18.70 7.15
C THR A 154 -68.23 -17.72 6.93
N VAL A 155 -67.48 -17.87 5.84
CA VAL A 155 -66.44 -16.91 5.44
C VAL A 155 -67.03 -15.49 5.34
N ASP A 156 -68.22 -15.32 4.75
CA ASP A 156 -68.91 -14.01 4.65
C ASP A 156 -69.08 -13.32 6.02
N HIS A 157 -69.43 -14.11 7.05
CA HIS A 157 -69.63 -13.58 8.40
C HIS A 157 -68.32 -13.05 8.99
N TYR A 158 -67.22 -13.77 8.76
CA TYR A 158 -65.87 -13.33 9.14
C TYR A 158 -65.40 -12.14 8.31
N SER A 159 -65.56 -12.15 6.99
CA SER A 159 -65.17 -11.04 6.10
C SER A 159 -65.90 -9.73 6.45
N ALA A 160 -67.20 -9.78 6.71
CA ALA A 160 -67.96 -8.61 7.16
C ALA A 160 -67.51 -8.11 8.55
N ALA A 161 -67.22 -9.03 9.49
CA ALA A 161 -66.69 -8.67 10.82
C ALA A 161 -65.27 -8.08 10.76
N ILE A 162 -64.40 -8.62 9.89
CA ILE A 162 -63.05 -8.11 9.59
C ILE A 162 -63.13 -6.69 9.00
N ARG A 163 -64.06 -6.45 8.07
CA ARG A 163 -64.31 -5.12 7.51
C ARG A 163 -64.78 -4.12 8.56
N ALA A 164 -65.73 -4.53 9.42
CA ALA A 164 -66.22 -3.71 10.53
C ALA A 164 -65.10 -3.33 11.51
N ALA A 165 -64.27 -4.30 11.91
CA ALA A 165 -63.09 -4.07 12.76
C ALA A 165 -62.07 -3.12 12.11
N GLY A 166 -61.88 -3.20 10.79
CA GLY A 166 -61.03 -2.27 10.05
C GLY A 166 -61.56 -0.84 10.02
N MET A 167 -62.86 -0.65 9.79
CA MET A 167 -63.52 0.66 9.85
C MET A 167 -63.52 1.25 11.27
N ALA A 168 -63.62 0.39 12.30
CA ALA A 168 -63.45 0.74 13.71
C ALA A 168 -62.00 1.04 14.13
N GLN A 169 -61.04 0.98 13.21
CA GLN A 169 -59.61 1.22 13.44
C GLN A 169 -58.97 0.25 14.46
N ARG A 170 -59.31 -1.04 14.35
CA ARG A 170 -58.85 -2.12 15.26
C ARG A 170 -58.23 -3.29 14.46
N PRO A 171 -57.05 -3.09 13.81
CA PRO A 171 -56.41 -4.11 12.98
C PRO A 171 -56.10 -5.40 13.74
N ASP A 172 -55.71 -5.32 15.02
CA ASP A 172 -55.50 -6.49 15.89
C ASP A 172 -56.73 -7.40 15.96
N THR A 173 -57.93 -6.82 16.03
CA THR A 173 -59.18 -7.58 16.13
C THR A 173 -59.60 -8.17 14.79
N ALA A 174 -59.27 -7.51 13.68
CA ALA A 174 -59.45 -8.07 12.34
C ALA A 174 -58.52 -9.27 12.10
N MET A 175 -57.25 -9.17 12.52
CA MET A 175 -56.30 -10.30 12.48
C MET A 175 -56.76 -11.45 13.38
N ALA A 176 -57.21 -11.15 14.61
CA ALA A 176 -57.72 -12.18 15.52
C ALA A 176 -58.96 -12.91 14.99
N LEU A 177 -59.88 -12.21 14.31
CA LEU A 177 -61.03 -12.80 13.62
C LEU A 177 -60.59 -13.68 12.44
N PHE A 178 -59.61 -13.26 11.66
CA PHE A 178 -59.05 -14.05 10.56
C PHE A 178 -58.36 -15.34 11.05
N VAL A 179 -57.56 -15.25 12.12
CA VAL A 179 -56.94 -16.43 12.77
C VAL A 179 -58.00 -17.36 13.36
N GLN A 180 -59.09 -16.83 13.94
CA GLN A 180 -60.20 -17.66 14.42
C GLN A 180 -60.89 -18.43 13.28
N MET A 181 -61.08 -17.79 12.12
CA MET A 181 -61.62 -18.41 10.92
C MET A 181 -60.73 -19.56 10.40
N GLU A 182 -59.41 -19.36 10.29
CA GLU A 182 -58.49 -20.36 9.73
C GLU A 182 -58.12 -21.49 10.71
N GLU A 183 -57.73 -21.17 11.95
CA GLU A 183 -57.14 -22.15 12.87
C GLU A 183 -58.19 -22.88 13.73
N HIS A 184 -59.21 -22.15 14.19
CA HIS A 184 -60.25 -22.68 15.09
C HIS A 184 -61.43 -23.26 14.32
N ASP A 185 -62.08 -22.45 13.48
CA ASP A 185 -63.29 -22.87 12.74
C ASP A 185 -62.96 -23.62 11.43
N LYS A 186 -61.72 -23.50 10.95
CA LYS A 186 -61.16 -24.21 9.78
C LYS A 186 -61.93 -23.98 8.48
N LEU A 187 -62.43 -22.76 8.32
CA LEU A 187 -63.06 -22.31 7.08
C LEU A 187 -61.97 -21.97 6.07
N GLN A 188 -62.09 -22.50 4.86
CA GLN A 188 -61.17 -22.21 3.76
C GLN A 188 -61.58 -20.89 3.09
N ASP A 189 -60.75 -19.85 3.21
CA ASP A 189 -60.93 -18.59 2.48
C ASP A 189 -60.74 -18.81 0.97
N ASP A 190 -61.64 -18.22 0.18
CA ASP A 190 -61.57 -18.14 -1.28
C ASP A 190 -60.82 -16.88 -1.76
N GLY A 191 -60.62 -15.91 -0.86
CA GLY A 191 -59.88 -14.66 -1.08
C GLY A 191 -60.64 -13.43 -0.58
N GLU A 192 -61.91 -13.54 -0.21
CA GLU A 192 -62.70 -12.42 0.32
C GLU A 192 -62.26 -12.01 1.73
N ALA A 193 -61.93 -12.97 2.61
CA ALA A 193 -61.47 -12.62 3.96
C ALA A 193 -60.06 -12.00 3.94
N PHE A 194 -59.13 -12.53 3.12
CA PHE A 194 -57.86 -11.87 2.82
C PHE A 194 -58.06 -10.47 2.21
N SER A 195 -59.04 -10.28 1.34
CA SER A 195 -59.34 -8.98 0.73
C SER A 195 -59.79 -7.96 1.78
N GLN A 196 -60.67 -8.32 2.71
CA GLN A 196 -61.07 -7.42 3.80
C GLN A 196 -59.95 -7.22 4.84
N LEU A 197 -59.10 -8.23 5.09
CA LEU A 197 -57.93 -8.11 5.98
C LEU A 197 -56.89 -7.13 5.42
N ILE A 198 -56.52 -7.27 4.14
CA ILE A 198 -55.62 -6.36 3.45
C ILE A 198 -56.20 -4.95 3.43
N ARG A 199 -57.50 -4.80 3.15
CA ARG A 199 -58.19 -3.50 3.21
C ARG A 199 -58.14 -2.89 4.61
N CYS A 200 -58.34 -3.69 5.66
CA CYS A 200 -58.22 -3.25 7.05
C CYS A 200 -56.79 -2.75 7.37
N GLN A 201 -55.76 -3.51 7.02
CA GLN A 201 -54.35 -3.13 7.22
C GLN A 201 -54.00 -1.84 6.46
N VAL A 202 -54.41 -1.71 5.19
CA VAL A 202 -54.19 -0.51 4.39
C VAL A 202 -54.90 0.72 4.96
N LEU A 203 -56.15 0.59 5.43
CA LEU A 203 -56.90 1.68 6.05
C LEU A 203 -56.30 2.17 7.38
N ASN A 204 -55.58 1.30 8.11
CA ASN A 204 -54.93 1.63 9.38
C ASN A 204 -53.45 2.02 9.24
N GLY A 205 -52.86 1.90 8.05
CA GLY A 205 -51.47 2.26 7.77
C GLY A 205 -50.46 1.11 7.91
N ASP A 206 -50.93 -0.11 8.22
CA ASP A 206 -50.12 -1.33 8.39
C ASP A 206 -49.62 -1.93 7.05
N LEU A 207 -49.07 -1.08 6.19
CA LEU A 207 -48.72 -1.39 4.80
C LEU A 207 -47.74 -2.56 4.65
N GLU A 208 -46.90 -2.82 5.66
CA GLU A 208 -45.96 -3.94 5.65
C GLU A 208 -46.66 -5.28 5.97
N GLN A 209 -47.66 -5.27 6.87
CA GLN A 209 -48.52 -6.45 7.06
C GLN A 209 -49.40 -6.68 5.83
N ALA A 210 -49.95 -5.63 5.22
CA ALA A 210 -50.72 -5.74 3.98
C ALA A 210 -49.93 -6.41 2.86
N LEU A 211 -48.66 -6.00 2.65
CA LEU A 211 -47.76 -6.62 1.67
C LEU A 211 -47.44 -8.09 2.02
N GLN A 212 -47.33 -8.44 3.31
CA GLN A 212 -47.19 -9.82 3.74
C GLN A 212 -48.45 -10.66 3.46
N SER A 213 -49.64 -10.10 3.70
CA SER A 213 -50.93 -10.74 3.39
C SER A 213 -51.16 -10.93 1.88
N PHE A 214 -50.74 -9.98 1.03
CA PHE A 214 -50.68 -10.18 -0.43
C PHE A 214 -49.74 -11.34 -0.81
N ALA A 215 -48.58 -11.45 -0.16
CA ALA A 215 -47.63 -12.52 -0.43
C ALA A 215 -48.19 -13.90 -0.02
N THR A 216 -48.85 -14.02 1.14
CA THR A 216 -49.49 -15.28 1.56
C THR A 216 -50.67 -15.66 0.67
N ALA A 217 -51.50 -14.71 0.25
CA ALA A 217 -52.59 -14.97 -0.69
C ALA A 217 -52.03 -15.49 -2.04
N THR A 218 -50.94 -14.89 -2.53
CA THR A 218 -50.28 -15.30 -3.78
C THR A 218 -49.61 -16.67 -3.66
N GLN A 219 -48.96 -16.98 -2.53
CA GLN A 219 -48.40 -18.32 -2.25
C GLN A 219 -49.47 -19.42 -2.22
N ARG A 220 -50.70 -19.07 -1.81
CA ARG A 220 -51.87 -19.97 -1.81
C ARG A 220 -52.62 -20.00 -3.15
N GLY A 221 -52.22 -19.19 -4.13
CA GLY A 221 -52.88 -19.10 -5.45
C GLY A 221 -54.23 -18.37 -5.46
N LEU A 222 -54.53 -17.57 -4.44
CA LEU A 222 -55.81 -16.86 -4.30
C LEU A 222 -55.90 -15.63 -5.22
N SER A 223 -57.03 -15.46 -5.90
CA SER A 223 -57.25 -14.34 -6.81
C SER A 223 -57.93 -13.15 -6.11
N LEU A 224 -57.12 -12.30 -5.48
CA LEU A 224 -57.59 -11.02 -4.91
C LEU A 224 -58.06 -10.04 -5.99
N ASP A 225 -59.06 -9.21 -5.68
CA ASP A 225 -59.70 -8.30 -6.63
C ASP A 225 -58.94 -6.99 -6.91
N GLU A 226 -59.15 -6.41 -8.09
CA GLU A 226 -58.47 -5.19 -8.57
C GLU A 226 -58.62 -3.97 -7.62
N PRO A 227 -59.77 -3.70 -6.97
CA PRO A 227 -59.88 -2.59 -6.03
C PRO A 227 -59.01 -2.74 -4.78
N ILE A 228 -58.67 -3.98 -4.38
CA ILE A 228 -57.79 -4.25 -3.23
C ILE A 228 -56.34 -3.91 -3.58
N TYR A 229 -55.86 -4.39 -4.74
CA TYR A 229 -54.58 -3.95 -5.32
C TYR A 229 -54.53 -2.43 -5.46
N THR A 230 -55.59 -1.82 -6.01
CA THR A 230 -55.67 -0.37 -6.26
C THR A 230 -55.63 0.46 -4.98
N CYS A 231 -56.32 0.01 -3.92
CA CYS A 231 -56.29 0.64 -2.60
C CYS A 231 -54.89 0.61 -2.00
N ALA A 232 -54.22 -0.55 -2.04
CA ALA A 232 -52.85 -0.70 -1.55
C ALA A 232 -51.84 0.10 -2.36
N ILE A 233 -51.97 0.14 -3.70
CA ILE A 233 -51.12 0.96 -4.58
C ILE A 233 -51.30 2.46 -4.27
N ASP A 234 -52.53 2.95 -4.07
CA ASP A 234 -52.77 4.37 -3.72
C ASP A 234 -52.16 4.74 -2.37
N ALA A 235 -52.29 3.87 -1.37
CA ALA A 235 -51.70 4.07 -0.05
C ALA A 235 -50.16 4.01 -0.07
N LEU A 236 -49.57 3.08 -0.83
CA LEU A 236 -48.12 2.99 -1.02
C LEU A 236 -47.56 4.19 -1.79
N VAL A 237 -48.27 4.68 -2.82
CA VAL A 237 -47.93 5.92 -3.54
C VAL A 237 -48.03 7.14 -2.63
N SER A 238 -49.04 7.20 -1.76
CA SER A 238 -49.24 8.30 -0.80
C SER A 238 -48.25 8.29 0.38
N ASN A 239 -47.46 7.23 0.55
CA ASN A 239 -46.40 7.09 1.54
C ASN A 239 -45.01 6.99 0.89
N ASP A 240 -44.85 7.48 -0.35
CA ASP A 240 -43.63 7.46 -1.17
C ASP A 240 -42.96 6.08 -1.36
N LYS A 241 -43.64 4.97 -1.03
CA LYS A 241 -43.16 3.58 -1.19
C LYS A 241 -43.29 3.10 -2.65
N HIS A 242 -42.91 3.96 -3.61
CA HIS A 242 -43.19 3.79 -5.04
C HIS A 242 -42.73 2.45 -5.64
N TRP A 243 -41.56 1.93 -5.25
CA TRP A 243 -41.06 0.63 -5.75
C TRP A 243 -41.94 -0.56 -5.33
N GLN A 244 -42.49 -0.53 -4.10
CA GLN A 244 -43.42 -1.53 -3.63
C GLN A 244 -44.75 -1.43 -4.39
N ALA A 245 -45.22 -0.20 -4.66
CA ALA A 245 -46.41 0.04 -5.48
C ALA A 245 -46.24 -0.46 -6.93
N THR A 246 -45.09 -0.23 -7.58
CA THR A 246 -44.84 -0.76 -8.93
C THR A 246 -44.79 -2.29 -8.95
N ARG A 247 -44.14 -2.91 -7.96
CA ARG A 247 -44.07 -4.38 -7.87
C ARG A 247 -45.45 -5.00 -7.63
N LEU A 248 -46.28 -4.38 -6.79
CA LEU A 248 -47.63 -4.85 -6.50
C LEU A 248 -48.57 -4.72 -7.71
N PHE A 249 -48.37 -3.71 -8.57
CA PHE A 249 -49.05 -3.60 -9.85
C PHE A 249 -48.56 -4.62 -10.88
N GLU A 250 -47.24 -4.90 -10.93
CA GLU A 250 -46.64 -5.94 -11.77
C GLU A 250 -47.20 -7.33 -11.40
N GLN A 251 -47.23 -7.66 -10.11
CA GLN A 251 -47.85 -8.87 -9.55
C GLN A 251 -49.35 -8.98 -9.88
N MET A 252 -50.10 -7.87 -9.91
CA MET A 252 -51.50 -7.87 -10.31
C MET A 252 -51.67 -8.28 -11.78
N LEU A 253 -50.81 -7.77 -12.68
CA LEU A 253 -50.82 -8.11 -14.11
C LEU A 253 -50.36 -9.55 -14.39
N GLU A 254 -49.42 -10.05 -13.58
CA GLU A 254 -48.99 -11.46 -13.61
C GLU A 254 -50.11 -12.42 -13.17
N SER A 255 -51.07 -11.96 -12.35
CA SER A 255 -52.14 -12.79 -11.76
C SER A 255 -53.32 -13.16 -12.68
N GLY A 256 -53.36 -12.67 -13.93
CA GLY A 256 -54.40 -13.04 -14.92
C GLY A 256 -55.17 -11.85 -15.54
N GLU A 257 -56.33 -12.12 -16.16
CA GLU A 257 -57.10 -11.17 -16.99
C GLU A 257 -57.81 -10.01 -16.24
N LYS A 258 -57.15 -9.39 -15.26
CA LYS A 258 -57.67 -8.19 -14.61
C LYS A 258 -57.39 -6.97 -15.48
N ARG A 259 -58.44 -6.40 -16.08
CA ARG A 259 -58.36 -5.11 -16.79
C ARG A 259 -58.27 -3.99 -15.74
N PRO A 260 -57.11 -3.34 -15.55
CA PRO A 260 -56.98 -2.30 -14.54
C PRO A 260 -57.86 -1.11 -14.91
N THR A 261 -58.58 -0.58 -13.92
CA THR A 261 -59.37 0.64 -14.08
C THR A 261 -58.48 1.83 -14.45
N VAL A 262 -59.06 2.86 -15.07
CA VAL A 262 -58.34 4.12 -15.35
C VAL A 262 -57.83 4.78 -14.06
N PHE A 263 -58.50 4.56 -12.92
CA PHE A 263 -57.99 4.96 -11.62
C PHE A 263 -56.74 4.17 -11.23
N CYS A 264 -56.76 2.83 -11.30
CA CYS A 264 -55.61 1.98 -11.03
C CYS A 264 -54.42 2.27 -11.96
N LEU A 265 -54.64 2.36 -13.28
CA LEU A 265 -53.63 2.80 -14.25
C LEU A 265 -53.04 4.17 -13.90
N GLY A 266 -53.88 5.09 -13.40
CA GLY A 266 -53.44 6.40 -12.92
C GLY A 266 -52.56 6.32 -11.67
N ARG A 267 -52.93 5.49 -10.68
CA ARG A 267 -52.11 5.25 -9.47
C ARG A 267 -50.78 4.56 -9.83
N ALA A 268 -50.82 3.56 -10.72
CA ALA A 268 -49.64 2.85 -11.23
C ALA A 268 -48.71 3.77 -12.04
N MET A 269 -49.25 4.69 -12.85
CA MET A 269 -48.45 5.73 -13.53
C MET A 269 -47.70 6.63 -12.53
N LEU A 270 -48.34 7.01 -11.42
CA LEU A 270 -47.70 7.76 -10.35
C LEU A 270 -46.61 6.94 -9.64
N ALA A 271 -46.86 5.65 -9.37
CA ALA A 271 -45.84 4.74 -8.85
C ALA A 271 -44.63 4.62 -9.80
N TYR A 272 -44.88 4.45 -11.10
CA TYR A 272 -43.81 4.34 -12.11
C TYR A 272 -43.00 5.63 -12.29
N THR A 273 -43.64 6.81 -12.27
CA THR A 273 -42.92 8.10 -12.30
C THR A 273 -42.08 8.29 -11.05
N GLY A 274 -42.64 8.06 -9.85
CA GLY A 274 -41.89 8.12 -8.59
C GLY A 274 -40.74 7.10 -8.48
N ALA A 275 -40.87 5.94 -9.14
CA ALA A 275 -39.82 4.93 -9.26
C ALA A 275 -38.83 5.19 -10.43
N ASN A 276 -38.88 6.36 -11.09
CA ASN A 276 -38.08 6.74 -12.27
C ASN A 276 -38.21 5.78 -13.48
N ARG A 277 -39.28 4.98 -13.57
CA ARG A 277 -39.60 4.06 -14.68
C ARG A 277 -40.48 4.76 -15.74
N SER A 278 -40.00 5.88 -16.31
CA SER A 278 -40.79 6.75 -17.21
C SER A 278 -41.47 6.00 -18.38
N GLN A 279 -40.79 5.06 -19.02
CA GLN A 279 -41.36 4.24 -20.11
C GLN A 279 -42.62 3.47 -19.69
N HIS A 280 -42.67 2.96 -18.45
CA HIS A 280 -43.81 2.22 -17.92
C HIS A 280 -44.96 3.16 -17.53
N ALA A 281 -44.63 4.35 -17.01
CA ALA A 281 -45.62 5.41 -16.79
C ALA A 281 -46.31 5.84 -18.11
N TRP A 282 -45.54 6.06 -19.18
CA TRP A 282 -46.09 6.34 -20.52
C TRP A 282 -46.92 5.19 -21.08
N ALA A 283 -46.53 3.92 -20.84
CA ALA A 283 -47.35 2.77 -21.21
C ALA A 283 -48.70 2.72 -20.45
N CYS A 284 -48.72 3.12 -19.18
CA CYS A 284 -49.97 3.30 -18.43
C CYS A 284 -50.81 4.47 -18.97
N TRP A 285 -50.19 5.59 -19.34
CA TRP A 285 -50.89 6.74 -19.94
C TRP A 285 -51.56 6.38 -21.28
N ASN A 286 -50.84 5.74 -22.19
CA ASN A 286 -51.38 5.32 -23.48
C ASN A 286 -52.60 4.40 -23.31
N LYS A 287 -52.54 3.44 -22.38
CA LYS A 287 -53.68 2.58 -22.03
C LYS A 287 -54.88 3.36 -21.49
N ILE A 288 -54.69 4.43 -20.71
CA ILE A 288 -55.78 5.31 -20.26
C ILE A 288 -56.47 5.98 -21.46
N VAL A 289 -55.68 6.53 -22.39
CA VAL A 289 -56.18 7.22 -23.59
C VAL A 289 -56.90 6.25 -24.55
N GLU A 290 -56.39 5.02 -24.70
CA GLU A 290 -57.02 3.93 -25.46
C GLU A 290 -58.35 3.47 -24.85
N THR A 291 -58.44 3.36 -23.52
CA THR A 291 -59.59 2.80 -22.80
C THR A 291 -60.84 3.68 -22.88
N LYS A 292 -60.68 5.00 -23.03
CA LYS A 292 -61.76 6.01 -23.19
C LYS A 292 -62.91 5.87 -22.16
N GLU A 293 -62.76 6.51 -21.00
CA GLU A 293 -63.81 6.52 -19.98
C GLU A 293 -65.16 7.01 -20.55
N LEU A 294 -66.23 6.23 -20.34
CA LEU A 294 -67.61 6.57 -20.73
C LEU A 294 -68.19 7.78 -19.99
N ASN A 295 -67.62 8.14 -18.83
CA ASN A 295 -68.00 9.30 -18.04
C ASN A 295 -66.77 9.84 -17.29
N PRO A 296 -65.92 10.64 -17.95
CA PRO A 296 -64.71 11.21 -17.35
C PRO A 296 -65.08 12.34 -16.40
N ALA A 297 -64.43 12.40 -15.23
CA ALA A 297 -64.69 13.44 -14.22
C ALA A 297 -63.45 14.32 -14.01
N PRO A 298 -63.55 15.68 -14.07
CA PRO A 298 -62.39 16.57 -13.94
C PRO A 298 -61.57 16.37 -12.66
N THR A 299 -62.23 15.96 -11.58
CA THR A 299 -61.61 15.68 -10.28
C THR A 299 -60.63 14.51 -10.30
N LYS A 300 -60.88 13.46 -11.11
CA LYS A 300 -59.95 12.33 -11.31
C LYS A 300 -58.64 12.82 -11.91
N TYR A 301 -58.73 13.52 -13.04
CA TYR A 301 -57.57 14.00 -13.78
C TYR A 301 -56.82 15.12 -13.04
N ASN A 302 -57.52 15.98 -12.27
CA ASN A 302 -56.85 16.92 -11.37
C ASN A 302 -56.04 16.20 -10.28
N LYS A 303 -56.56 15.14 -9.64
CA LYS A 303 -55.78 14.32 -8.69
C LYS A 303 -54.58 13.64 -9.35
N LEU A 304 -54.68 13.31 -10.65
CA LEU A 304 -53.59 12.72 -11.42
C LEU A 304 -52.48 13.75 -11.72
N LEU A 305 -52.85 14.96 -12.16
CA LEU A 305 -51.93 16.09 -12.37
C LEU A 305 -51.25 16.54 -11.08
N GLN A 306 -51.99 16.57 -9.96
CA GLN A 306 -51.41 16.82 -8.63
C GLN A 306 -50.36 15.76 -8.29
N GLY A 307 -50.63 14.48 -8.53
CA GLY A 307 -49.64 13.41 -8.35
C GLY A 307 -48.39 13.59 -9.22
N LEU A 308 -48.57 13.85 -10.52
CA LEU A 308 -47.45 14.09 -11.46
C LEU A 308 -46.61 15.31 -11.06
N THR A 309 -47.22 16.31 -10.42
CA THR A 309 -46.48 17.46 -9.87
C THR A 309 -45.50 17.05 -8.77
N HIS A 310 -45.88 16.10 -7.91
CA HIS A 310 -45.02 15.56 -6.83
C HIS A 310 -43.96 14.61 -7.40
N ALA A 311 -44.32 13.74 -8.33
CA ALA A 311 -43.41 12.85 -9.05
C ALA A 311 -42.49 13.58 -10.07
N LYS A 312 -42.70 14.89 -10.26
CA LYS A 312 -41.91 15.82 -11.09
C LYS A 312 -41.89 15.56 -12.60
N ASP A 313 -42.61 14.56 -13.12
CA ASP A 313 -42.74 14.35 -14.58
C ASP A 313 -43.56 15.49 -15.21
N THR A 314 -42.88 16.30 -16.02
CA THR A 314 -43.46 17.49 -16.66
C THR A 314 -44.03 17.20 -18.04
N GLN A 315 -43.63 16.11 -18.69
CA GLN A 315 -44.10 15.79 -20.04
C GLN A 315 -45.46 15.11 -19.96
N LEU A 316 -45.60 14.10 -19.09
CA LEU A 316 -46.91 13.50 -18.79
C LEU A 316 -47.89 14.52 -18.22
N ALA A 317 -47.43 15.50 -17.43
CA ALA A 317 -48.30 16.56 -16.91
C ALA A 317 -48.87 17.49 -18.00
N VAL A 318 -48.17 17.69 -19.13
CA VAL A 318 -48.71 18.42 -20.29
C VAL A 318 -49.67 17.55 -21.08
N GLU A 319 -49.30 16.32 -21.44
CA GLU A 319 -50.17 15.40 -22.20
C GLU A 319 -51.51 15.14 -21.49
N VAL A 320 -51.48 14.93 -20.17
CA VAL A 320 -52.70 14.76 -19.36
C VAL A 320 -53.55 16.03 -19.40
N PHE A 321 -52.96 17.22 -19.38
CA PHE A 321 -53.72 18.47 -19.46
C PHE A 321 -54.28 18.74 -20.86
N ASP A 322 -53.49 18.53 -21.92
CA ASP A 322 -53.94 18.63 -23.32
C ASP A 322 -54.98 17.55 -23.66
N TYR A 323 -55.12 16.48 -22.87
CA TYR A 323 -56.24 15.53 -22.93
C TYR A 323 -57.48 16.05 -22.18
N ILE A 324 -57.32 16.66 -21.00
CA ILE A 324 -58.41 17.34 -20.28
C ILE A 324 -59.05 18.44 -21.15
N GLN A 325 -58.25 19.26 -21.84
CA GLN A 325 -58.76 20.31 -22.75
C GLN A 325 -59.54 19.78 -23.96
N LYS A 326 -59.44 18.48 -24.28
CA LYS A 326 -60.23 17.80 -25.33
C LYS A 326 -61.52 17.17 -24.79
N LEU A 327 -61.66 17.06 -23.47
CA LEU A 327 -62.80 16.42 -22.79
C LEU A 327 -63.75 17.42 -22.11
N PHE A 328 -63.25 18.59 -21.69
CA PHE A 328 -63.98 19.53 -20.84
C PHE A 328 -63.81 20.98 -21.32
N GLU A 329 -64.86 21.78 -21.15
CA GLU A 329 -64.81 23.23 -21.40
C GLU A 329 -63.95 23.94 -20.32
N PRO A 330 -63.27 25.06 -20.62
CA PRO A 330 -62.40 25.78 -19.69
C PRO A 330 -63.01 26.06 -18.29
N GLY A 331 -64.29 26.41 -18.21
CA GLY A 331 -64.99 26.67 -16.94
C GLY A 331 -65.27 25.41 -16.09
N GLN A 332 -65.12 24.21 -16.64
CA GLN A 332 -65.25 22.92 -15.95
C GLN A 332 -63.90 22.39 -15.44
N ILE A 333 -62.78 22.92 -15.97
CA ILE A 333 -61.43 22.51 -15.62
C ILE A 333 -61.04 23.12 -14.26
N HIS A 334 -60.56 22.28 -13.34
CA HIS A 334 -60.21 22.74 -11.99
C HIS A 334 -58.95 23.63 -12.00
N GLN A 335 -58.95 24.71 -11.20
CA GLN A 335 -57.83 25.67 -11.09
C GLN A 335 -56.46 25.02 -10.78
N GLY A 336 -56.45 23.89 -10.07
CA GLY A 336 -55.25 23.09 -9.80
C GLY A 336 -54.64 22.44 -11.04
N ALA A 337 -55.45 22.13 -12.06
CA ALA A 337 -55.00 21.58 -13.33
C ALA A 337 -54.28 22.66 -14.16
N TYR A 338 -54.89 23.85 -14.34
CA TYR A 338 -54.23 25.01 -14.97
C TYR A 338 -52.92 25.36 -14.25
N THR A 339 -52.94 25.43 -12.91
CA THR A 339 -51.74 25.68 -12.09
C THR A 339 -50.64 24.64 -12.32
N THR A 340 -51.01 23.37 -12.53
CA THR A 340 -50.05 22.31 -12.87
C THR A 340 -49.49 22.47 -14.27
N ALA A 341 -50.35 22.71 -15.27
CA ALA A 341 -49.95 22.89 -16.66
C ALA A 341 -49.02 24.09 -16.85
N ILE A 342 -49.34 25.25 -16.24
CA ILE A 342 -48.49 26.45 -16.27
C ILE A 342 -47.11 26.15 -15.66
N ARG A 343 -47.03 25.39 -14.56
CA ARG A 343 -45.74 24.94 -13.97
C ARG A 343 -44.99 23.94 -14.87
N ALA A 344 -45.70 23.08 -15.60
CA ALA A 344 -45.10 22.11 -16.51
C ALA A 344 -44.53 22.79 -17.77
N HIS A 345 -45.33 23.61 -18.47
CA HIS A 345 -44.86 24.44 -19.59
C HIS A 345 -43.70 25.37 -19.18
N GLY A 346 -43.76 25.99 -18.00
CA GLY A 346 -42.69 26.82 -17.45
C GLY A 346 -41.41 26.07 -17.03
N ARG A 347 -41.47 24.74 -16.85
CA ARG A 347 -40.27 23.88 -16.69
C ARG A 347 -39.72 23.39 -18.04
N LEU A 348 -40.56 23.32 -19.06
CA LEU A 348 -40.19 22.95 -20.44
C LEU A 348 -39.71 24.14 -21.30
N GLY A 349 -39.73 25.36 -20.77
CA GLY A 349 -39.40 26.59 -21.51
C GLY A 349 -40.48 27.05 -22.49
N ASN A 350 -41.69 26.49 -22.40
CA ASN A 350 -42.84 26.81 -23.25
C ASN A 350 -43.65 27.99 -22.67
N THR A 351 -42.97 29.07 -22.29
CA THR A 351 -43.53 30.15 -21.47
C THR A 351 -44.70 30.88 -22.12
N GLN A 352 -44.68 31.09 -23.44
CA GLN A 352 -45.83 31.71 -24.12
C GLN A 352 -47.11 30.91 -23.89
N ARG A 353 -47.07 29.57 -24.05
CA ARG A 353 -48.21 28.69 -23.75
C ARG A 353 -48.63 28.75 -22.27
N ALA A 354 -47.69 28.99 -21.36
CA ALA A 354 -47.99 29.20 -19.94
C ALA A 354 -48.72 30.55 -19.68
N VAL A 355 -48.43 31.60 -20.47
CA VAL A 355 -49.21 32.86 -20.47
C VAL A 355 -50.58 32.62 -21.13
N ASP A 356 -50.64 31.95 -22.27
CA ASP A 356 -51.88 31.67 -23.00
C ASP A 356 -52.88 30.89 -22.13
N LEU A 357 -52.40 29.87 -21.38
CA LEU A 357 -53.21 29.09 -20.44
C LEU A 357 -53.64 29.87 -19.20
N PHE A 358 -52.85 30.85 -18.76
CA PHE A 358 -53.26 31.77 -17.71
C PHE A 358 -54.36 32.72 -18.19
N ASP A 359 -54.24 33.24 -19.42
CA ASP A 359 -55.28 34.08 -20.03
C ASP A 359 -56.57 33.29 -20.31
N GLU A 360 -56.47 32.04 -20.75
CA GLU A 360 -57.61 31.12 -20.91
C GLU A 360 -58.37 30.92 -19.57
N TYR A 361 -57.66 30.76 -18.46
CA TYR A 361 -58.24 30.66 -17.12
C TYR A 361 -58.84 31.99 -16.64
N VAL A 362 -58.17 33.12 -16.87
CA VAL A 362 -58.69 34.45 -16.50
C VAL A 362 -59.95 34.78 -17.29
N GLU A 363 -60.02 34.41 -18.57
CA GLU A 363 -61.21 34.58 -19.41
C GLU A 363 -62.37 33.67 -18.95
N SER A 364 -62.11 32.38 -18.71
CA SER A 364 -63.15 31.42 -18.30
C SER A 364 -63.75 31.70 -16.93
N CYS A 365 -63.06 32.45 -16.07
CA CYS A 365 -63.56 32.86 -14.77
C CYS A 365 -64.51 34.08 -14.82
N LYS A 366 -64.49 34.90 -15.89
CA LYS A 366 -65.27 36.16 -15.97
C LYS A 366 -66.78 35.91 -15.88
N GLY A 367 -67.37 36.29 -14.76
CA GLY A 367 -68.80 36.07 -14.45
C GLY A 367 -69.05 35.17 -13.25
N SER A 368 -68.01 34.67 -12.58
CA SER A 368 -68.11 33.97 -11.30
C SER A 368 -67.28 34.65 -10.21
N ASP A 369 -67.71 34.59 -8.94
CA ASP A 369 -66.97 35.12 -7.78
C ASP A 369 -65.69 34.32 -7.45
N ARG A 370 -65.27 33.43 -8.37
CA ARG A 370 -64.08 32.56 -8.26
C ARG A 370 -62.82 33.19 -8.87
N VAL A 371 -62.94 34.31 -9.60
CA VAL A 371 -61.77 34.94 -10.21
C VAL A 371 -60.75 35.33 -9.13
N SER A 372 -59.47 35.02 -9.38
CA SER A 372 -58.35 35.76 -8.80
C SER A 372 -58.10 35.68 -7.27
N ARG A 373 -58.81 34.87 -6.47
CA ARG A 373 -58.38 34.60 -5.07
C ARG A 373 -57.29 33.52 -4.93
N PHE A 374 -57.12 32.64 -5.93
CA PHE A 374 -56.16 31.53 -5.84
C PHE A 374 -54.72 31.96 -6.19
N VAL A 375 -53.95 32.42 -5.19
CA VAL A 375 -52.54 32.87 -5.32
C VAL A 375 -51.65 31.85 -6.05
N GLY A 376 -51.92 30.54 -5.91
CA GLY A 376 -51.07 29.48 -6.45
C GLY A 376 -50.88 29.47 -7.98
N ILE A 377 -51.80 30.06 -8.76
CA ILE A 377 -51.68 30.18 -10.22
C ILE A 377 -50.80 31.36 -10.64
N TYR A 378 -50.84 32.47 -9.88
CA TYR A 378 -49.92 33.60 -10.06
C TYR A 378 -48.48 33.19 -9.79
N LEU A 379 -48.26 32.46 -8.68
CA LEU A 379 -46.95 31.86 -8.38
C LEU A 379 -46.47 30.91 -9.49
N ALA A 380 -47.37 30.14 -10.11
CA ALA A 380 -47.04 29.29 -11.24
C ALA A 380 -46.56 30.10 -12.46
N LEU A 381 -47.27 31.18 -12.80
CA LEU A 381 -46.92 32.06 -13.91
C LEU A 381 -45.59 32.79 -13.67
N PHE A 382 -45.40 33.41 -12.49
CA PHE A 382 -44.14 34.07 -12.14
C PHE A 382 -42.94 33.10 -12.15
N ASN A 383 -43.12 31.86 -11.69
CA ASN A 383 -42.08 30.81 -11.76
C ASN A 383 -41.85 30.23 -13.17
N ALA A 384 -42.74 30.50 -14.13
CA ALA A 384 -42.52 30.22 -15.55
C ALA A 384 -41.76 31.38 -16.20
N LEU A 385 -42.25 32.62 -16.02
CA LEU A 385 -41.65 33.84 -16.57
C LEU A 385 -40.20 34.06 -16.10
N SER A 386 -39.89 33.71 -14.85
CA SER A 386 -38.53 33.83 -14.29
C SER A 386 -37.52 32.77 -14.75
N ARG A 387 -37.96 31.73 -15.47
CA ARG A 387 -37.09 30.66 -16.00
C ARG A 387 -36.79 30.79 -17.49
N ASP A 388 -37.30 31.83 -18.12
CA ASP A 388 -37.39 31.91 -19.57
C ASP A 388 -36.06 32.27 -20.23
N ASP A 389 -35.51 31.34 -21.00
CA ASP A 389 -34.27 31.47 -21.77
C ASP A 389 -34.51 31.96 -23.22
N LYS A 390 -35.77 32.11 -23.67
CA LYS A 390 -36.13 32.31 -25.10
C LYS A 390 -36.94 33.57 -25.40
N ARG A 391 -38.00 33.87 -24.64
CA ARG A 391 -38.93 34.99 -24.88
C ARG A 391 -38.27 36.35 -24.68
N ASP A 392 -38.86 37.44 -25.14
CA ASP A 392 -38.36 38.79 -24.82
C ASP A 392 -38.52 39.10 -23.31
N PRO A 393 -37.44 39.45 -22.57
CA PRO A 393 -37.51 39.84 -21.16
C PRO A 393 -38.48 41.00 -20.87
N VAL A 394 -38.68 41.92 -21.83
CA VAL A 394 -39.63 43.04 -21.69
C VAL A 394 -41.07 42.52 -21.70
N LEU A 395 -41.39 41.52 -22.52
CA LEU A 395 -42.70 40.86 -22.51
C LEU A 395 -42.95 40.10 -21.20
N ASN A 396 -41.92 39.46 -20.64
CA ASN A 396 -42.06 38.75 -19.37
C ASN A 396 -42.29 39.70 -18.20
N THR A 397 -41.57 40.82 -18.19
CA THR A 397 -41.78 41.93 -17.24
C THR A 397 -43.19 42.51 -17.36
N ARG A 398 -43.65 42.80 -18.59
CA ARG A 398 -44.99 43.32 -18.88
C ARG A 398 -46.09 42.38 -18.37
N ASP A 399 -45.97 41.09 -18.67
CA ASP A 399 -47.00 40.10 -18.33
C ASP A 399 -47.00 39.78 -16.83
N ALA A 400 -45.84 39.84 -16.16
CA ALA A 400 -45.75 39.78 -14.71
C ALA A 400 -46.41 41.00 -14.04
N LYS A 401 -46.13 42.23 -14.50
CA LYS A 401 -46.78 43.47 -14.02
C LYS A 401 -48.30 43.44 -14.26
N ARG A 402 -48.76 42.87 -15.38
CA ARG A 402 -50.18 42.61 -15.66
C ARG A 402 -50.80 41.61 -14.68
N ALA A 403 -50.19 40.45 -14.49
CA ALA A 403 -50.69 39.42 -13.60
C ALA A 403 -50.70 39.85 -12.12
N TRP A 404 -49.66 40.59 -11.68
CA TRP A 404 -49.63 41.23 -10.36
C TRP A 404 -50.83 42.15 -10.14
N LYS A 405 -51.13 43.04 -11.10
CA LYS A 405 -52.28 43.96 -11.01
C LYS A 405 -53.63 43.24 -10.94
N ILE A 406 -53.77 42.06 -11.56
CA ILE A 406 -55.00 41.24 -11.45
C ILE A 406 -55.07 40.59 -10.06
N MET A 407 -53.94 40.08 -9.54
CA MET A 407 -53.86 39.48 -8.20
C MET A 407 -54.14 40.50 -7.09
N SER A 408 -53.43 41.64 -7.08
CA SER A 408 -53.54 42.67 -6.04
C SER A 408 -54.90 43.36 -5.98
N ALA A 409 -55.68 43.30 -7.06
CA ALA A 409 -57.04 43.82 -7.10
C ALA A 409 -58.11 42.88 -6.51
N ASN A 410 -57.75 41.62 -6.17
CA ASN A 410 -58.71 40.58 -5.76
C ASN A 410 -58.25 39.72 -4.56
N VAL A 411 -56.95 39.67 -4.28
CA VAL A 411 -56.37 39.01 -3.09
C VAL A 411 -56.19 40.07 -2.00
N PRO A 412 -56.89 39.98 -0.84
CA PRO A 412 -56.89 41.04 0.16
C PRO A 412 -55.60 41.16 0.97
N VAL A 413 -54.81 40.08 1.07
CA VAL A 413 -53.50 40.06 1.73
C VAL A 413 -52.50 39.35 0.82
N VAL A 414 -51.48 40.07 0.35
CA VAL A 414 -50.49 39.51 -0.58
C VAL A 414 -49.39 38.80 0.21
N LEU A 415 -49.34 37.48 0.09
CA LEU A 415 -48.42 36.62 0.83
C LEU A 415 -46.95 36.80 0.35
N PRO A 416 -45.95 36.74 1.26
CA PRO A 416 -44.53 36.86 0.93
C PRO A 416 -43.99 36.00 -0.24
N PRO A 417 -44.44 34.74 -0.47
CA PRO A 417 -44.03 33.96 -1.64
C PRO A 417 -44.38 34.60 -2.99
N ALA A 418 -45.37 35.51 -3.03
CA ALA A 418 -45.78 36.22 -4.23
C ALA A 418 -44.83 37.38 -4.56
N TYR A 419 -44.44 38.17 -3.55
CA TYR A 419 -43.35 39.16 -3.68
C TYR A 419 -42.06 38.48 -4.14
N ALA A 420 -41.63 37.40 -3.45
CA ALA A 420 -40.44 36.63 -3.80
C ALA A 420 -40.48 36.06 -5.24
N SER A 421 -41.62 35.52 -5.67
CA SER A 421 -41.76 34.96 -7.02
C SER A 421 -41.77 36.05 -8.10
N LEU A 422 -42.35 37.23 -7.83
CA LEU A 422 -42.35 38.37 -8.76
C LEU A 422 -40.99 39.05 -8.84
N ALA A 423 -40.31 39.24 -7.70
CA ALA A 423 -38.92 39.70 -7.62
C ALA A 423 -38.00 38.79 -8.44
N GLY A 424 -38.21 37.47 -8.35
CA GLY A 424 -37.53 36.49 -9.19
C GLY A 424 -37.78 36.66 -10.70
N VAL A 425 -38.89 37.28 -11.14
CA VAL A 425 -39.08 37.65 -12.55
C VAL A 425 -38.23 38.87 -12.89
N PHE A 426 -38.39 40.00 -12.18
CA PHE A 426 -37.67 41.24 -12.52
C PHE A 426 -36.15 41.08 -12.43
N ALA A 427 -35.65 40.35 -11.44
CA ALA A 427 -34.24 39.96 -11.32
C ALA A 427 -33.76 39.07 -12.49
N SER A 428 -34.62 38.19 -13.03
CA SER A 428 -34.28 37.37 -14.20
C SER A 428 -34.32 38.16 -15.51
N THR A 429 -35.24 39.13 -15.66
CA THR A 429 -35.35 39.93 -16.88
C THR A 429 -34.31 41.04 -16.93
N GLY A 430 -33.98 41.65 -15.78
CA GLY A 430 -33.00 42.73 -15.65
C GLY A 430 -33.63 44.11 -15.41
N ASP A 431 -34.94 44.14 -15.15
CA ASP A 431 -35.67 45.35 -14.73
C ASP A 431 -35.38 45.62 -13.25
N MET A 432 -34.16 46.11 -12.97
CA MET A 432 -33.69 46.37 -11.61
C MET A 432 -34.44 47.54 -10.94
N GLU A 433 -34.82 48.54 -11.71
CA GLU A 433 -35.61 49.71 -11.25
C GLU A 433 -36.91 49.24 -10.58
N THR A 434 -37.72 48.42 -11.26
CA THR A 434 -38.97 47.93 -10.66
C THR A 434 -38.81 46.68 -9.79
N LEU A 435 -37.60 46.14 -9.67
CA LEU A 435 -37.23 45.21 -8.61
C LEU A 435 -37.02 45.96 -7.29
N GLU A 436 -36.36 47.12 -7.33
CA GLU A 436 -36.16 48.00 -6.18
C GLU A 436 -37.50 48.59 -5.71
N ASP A 437 -38.36 49.08 -6.62
CA ASP A 437 -39.75 49.48 -6.30
C ASP A 437 -40.53 48.37 -5.56
N LEU A 438 -40.35 47.11 -5.99
CA LEU A 438 -41.06 45.97 -5.42
C LEU A 438 -40.55 45.58 -4.04
N ILE A 439 -39.24 45.76 -3.79
CA ILE A 439 -38.64 45.54 -2.46
C ILE A 439 -39.13 46.62 -1.50
N GLU A 440 -39.12 47.90 -1.90
CA GLU A 440 -39.65 48.98 -1.06
C GLU A 440 -41.15 48.77 -0.74
N HIS A 441 -41.95 48.39 -1.75
CA HIS A 441 -43.36 48.05 -1.55
C HIS A 441 -43.56 46.82 -0.62
N ALA A 442 -42.66 45.84 -0.64
CA ALA A 442 -42.73 44.69 0.27
C ALA A 442 -42.44 45.12 1.72
N GLU A 443 -41.37 45.88 1.94
CA GLU A 443 -40.98 46.42 3.26
C GLU A 443 -42.11 47.29 3.86
N GLN A 444 -42.66 48.21 3.08
CA GLN A 444 -43.82 49.03 3.49
C GLN A 444 -45.06 48.16 3.79
N SER A 445 -45.34 47.15 2.96
CA SER A 445 -46.50 46.27 3.11
C SER A 445 -46.45 45.41 4.37
N TRP A 446 -45.27 44.97 4.80
CA TRP A 446 -45.12 44.12 6.00
C TRP A 446 -45.09 44.94 7.29
N GLY A 447 -44.46 46.12 7.27
CA GLY A 447 -44.53 47.07 8.39
C GLY A 447 -45.98 47.46 8.73
N ALA A 448 -46.80 47.73 7.71
CA ALA A 448 -48.22 48.06 7.89
C ALA A 448 -49.04 46.93 8.53
N THR A 449 -48.77 45.65 8.21
CA THR A 449 -49.53 44.53 8.78
C THR A 449 -49.30 44.31 10.27
N ALA A 450 -48.10 44.61 10.79
CA ALA A 450 -47.81 44.52 12.23
C ALA A 450 -48.61 45.54 13.06
N GLU A 451 -48.84 46.74 12.53
CA GLU A 451 -49.65 47.78 13.16
C GLU A 451 -51.16 47.49 13.22
N VAL A 452 -51.66 46.59 12.36
CA VAL A 452 -53.08 46.22 12.29
C VAL A 452 -53.40 45.08 13.26
N MET A 453 -52.54 44.06 13.38
CA MET A 453 -52.76 42.98 14.34
C MET A 453 -52.76 43.48 15.80
N HIS A 454 -51.97 44.49 16.13
CA HIS A 454 -52.04 45.18 17.43
C HIS A 454 -53.31 46.01 17.68
N ARG A 455 -54.29 46.02 16.76
CA ARG A 455 -55.49 46.87 16.82
C ARG A 455 -56.82 46.12 16.67
N GLN A 456 -56.81 44.78 16.58
CA GLN A 456 -58.00 43.94 16.45
C GLN A 456 -57.98 42.72 17.39
N GLU A 457 -58.00 42.98 18.69
CA GLU A 457 -58.55 42.04 19.67
C GLU A 457 -59.97 42.49 20.06
N PHE A 458 -60.86 41.51 20.30
CA PHE A 458 -62.30 41.66 20.56
C PHE A 458 -63.16 42.21 19.40
N ASP A 459 -63.79 41.28 18.69
CA ASP A 459 -65.26 41.24 18.56
C ASP A 459 -65.71 39.78 18.65
N GLU A 460 -66.77 39.50 19.41
CA GLU A 460 -67.30 38.14 19.63
C GLU A 460 -68.45 37.82 18.67
N ASP A 461 -68.15 37.37 17.45
CA ASP A 461 -69.12 36.62 16.65
C ASP A 461 -68.42 35.64 15.69
N GLY A 462 -68.92 34.41 15.61
CA GLY A 462 -68.17 33.29 15.04
C GLY A 462 -68.57 32.90 13.63
N ASP A 463 -67.67 33.06 12.65
CA ASP A 463 -67.76 32.40 11.35
C ASP A 463 -66.37 31.87 10.90
N GLN A 464 -66.26 30.57 10.65
CA GLN A 464 -64.96 29.89 10.53
C GLN A 464 -64.35 29.99 9.12
N LEU A 465 -63.65 31.10 8.85
CA LEU A 465 -62.74 31.19 7.70
C LEU A 465 -61.51 30.30 7.90
N ALA A 466 -61.45 29.21 7.14
CA ALA A 466 -60.46 28.15 7.33
C ALA A 466 -59.01 28.56 6.99
N ALA A 467 -58.07 28.04 7.79
CA ALA A 467 -56.63 28.02 7.54
C ALA A 467 -55.87 29.37 7.62
N VAL A 468 -56.15 30.17 8.65
CA VAL A 468 -55.04 30.89 9.33
C VAL A 468 -54.29 29.84 10.16
N ALA A 469 -53.05 29.55 9.79
CA ALA A 469 -52.17 28.69 10.59
C ALA A 469 -51.61 29.50 11.76
N VAL A 470 -51.99 29.15 12.98
CA VAL A 470 -51.42 29.74 14.21
C VAL A 470 -49.95 29.33 14.30
N PHE A 471 -49.06 30.32 14.29
CA PHE A 471 -47.66 30.17 14.67
C PHE A 471 -47.50 30.79 16.07
N ASP A 472 -47.42 29.96 17.10
CA ASP A 472 -46.98 30.38 18.43
C ASP A 472 -45.47 30.66 18.39
N GLY A 473 -45.08 31.91 18.62
CA GLY A 473 -43.70 32.38 18.66
C GLY A 473 -43.63 33.88 18.96
N ASP A 474 -42.65 34.33 19.73
CA ASP A 474 -42.59 35.71 20.23
C ASP A 474 -42.39 36.76 19.11
N ASN A 475 -43.04 37.91 19.27
CA ASN A 475 -43.28 38.95 18.25
C ASN A 475 -42.04 39.77 17.83
N VAL A 476 -40.94 39.13 17.42
CA VAL A 476 -39.72 39.80 16.92
C VAL A 476 -39.19 39.21 15.61
N GLU A 477 -39.37 37.91 15.35
CA GLU A 477 -38.63 37.22 14.25
C GLU A 477 -39.30 37.32 12.87
N LEU A 478 -40.62 37.54 12.81
CA LEU A 478 -41.47 37.47 11.60
C LEU A 478 -41.04 38.37 10.43
N GLY A 479 -40.33 39.49 10.68
CA GLY A 479 -39.79 40.31 9.60
C GLY A 479 -38.66 39.61 8.84
N SER A 480 -37.78 38.91 9.55
CA SER A 480 -36.55 38.35 8.99
C SER A 480 -36.80 37.17 8.05
N GLU A 481 -37.77 36.29 8.34
CA GLU A 481 -38.13 35.20 7.44
C GLU A 481 -38.73 35.69 6.11
N ASN A 482 -39.50 36.79 6.14
CA ASN A 482 -40.11 37.38 4.95
C ASN A 482 -39.06 38.02 4.03
N ASP A 483 -38.12 38.78 4.61
CA ASP A 483 -36.97 39.33 3.89
C ASP A 483 -36.09 38.21 3.31
N VAL A 484 -35.77 37.17 4.09
CA VAL A 484 -35.04 35.99 3.61
C VAL A 484 -35.76 35.37 2.42
N LEU A 485 -37.09 35.20 2.46
CA LEU A 485 -37.84 34.65 1.33
C LEU A 485 -37.81 35.57 0.08
N LEU A 486 -37.85 36.89 0.27
CA LEU A 486 -37.74 37.87 -0.81
C LEU A 486 -36.36 37.81 -1.49
N PHE A 487 -35.27 37.87 -0.72
CA PHE A 487 -33.91 37.80 -1.27
C PHE A 487 -33.57 36.41 -1.85
N ASN A 488 -34.12 35.33 -1.29
CA ASN A 488 -34.12 34.01 -1.96
C ASN A 488 -34.74 34.11 -3.37
N GLY A 489 -35.84 34.85 -3.51
CA GLY A 489 -36.51 35.15 -4.78
C GLY A 489 -35.63 35.96 -5.74
N VAL A 490 -35.07 37.08 -5.26
CA VAL A 490 -34.15 37.96 -6.00
C VAL A 490 -32.97 37.16 -6.56
N ILE A 491 -32.20 36.49 -5.68
CA ILE A 491 -31.00 35.75 -6.07
C ILE A 491 -31.37 34.58 -7.00
N SER A 492 -32.46 33.85 -6.70
CA SER A 492 -32.97 32.81 -7.61
C SER A 492 -33.40 33.37 -8.97
N GLY A 493 -33.80 34.65 -9.08
CA GLY A 493 -34.04 35.32 -10.35
C GLY A 493 -32.76 35.67 -11.10
N LEU A 494 -31.80 36.32 -10.42
CA LEU A 494 -30.49 36.66 -10.98
C LEU A 494 -29.77 35.41 -11.51
N CYS A 495 -29.77 34.30 -10.77
CA CYS A 495 -29.17 33.03 -11.18
C CYS A 495 -29.83 32.36 -12.41
N LYS A 496 -31.04 32.79 -12.79
CA LYS A 496 -31.75 32.31 -14.01
C LYS A 496 -31.55 33.22 -15.21
N ALA A 497 -30.94 34.40 -15.04
CA ALA A 497 -30.68 35.34 -16.13
C ALA A 497 -29.87 34.69 -17.26
N ARG A 498 -29.97 35.30 -18.46
CA ARG A 498 -29.22 34.90 -19.66
C ARG A 498 -27.84 35.55 -19.69
N ASP A 499 -27.80 36.81 -19.28
CA ASP A 499 -26.57 37.59 -19.13
C ASP A 499 -25.88 37.23 -17.80
N ASP A 500 -24.57 37.38 -17.72
CA ASP A 500 -23.86 37.28 -16.44
C ASP A 500 -24.32 38.41 -15.51
N ARG A 501 -24.83 38.03 -14.34
CA ARG A 501 -25.25 38.93 -13.25
C ARG A 501 -24.66 38.52 -11.91
N THR A 502 -23.54 37.77 -11.91
CA THR A 502 -22.82 37.35 -10.71
C THR A 502 -22.38 38.53 -9.84
N ALA A 503 -22.00 39.67 -10.41
CA ALA A 503 -21.71 40.89 -9.65
C ALA A 503 -22.94 41.41 -8.87
N ASN A 504 -24.13 41.32 -9.45
CA ASN A 504 -25.37 41.67 -8.74
C ASN A 504 -25.69 40.63 -7.65
N ILE A 505 -25.45 39.34 -7.92
CA ILE A 505 -25.61 38.28 -6.90
C ILE A 505 -24.69 38.55 -5.71
N GLU A 506 -23.43 38.91 -5.94
CA GLU A 506 -22.50 39.32 -4.88
C GLU A 506 -23.04 40.49 -4.06
N ALA A 507 -23.48 41.57 -4.72
CA ALA A 507 -24.03 42.74 -4.04
C ALA A 507 -25.29 42.43 -3.19
N TYR A 508 -26.19 41.56 -3.66
CA TYR A 508 -27.35 41.14 -2.87
C TYR A 508 -27.00 40.17 -1.74
N LEU A 509 -25.95 39.35 -1.88
CA LEU A 509 -25.42 38.53 -0.78
C LEU A 509 -24.80 39.40 0.32
N GLU A 510 -24.00 40.41 -0.05
CA GLU A 510 -23.45 41.39 0.90
C GLU A 510 -24.56 42.21 1.56
N LEU A 511 -25.62 42.59 0.82
CA LEU A 511 -26.79 43.26 1.37
C LEU A 511 -27.51 42.39 2.41
N MET A 512 -27.75 41.10 2.12
CA MET A 512 -28.34 40.16 3.08
C MET A 512 -27.52 40.07 4.37
N LEU A 513 -26.20 39.89 4.25
CA LEU A 513 -25.30 39.83 5.41
C LEU A 513 -25.28 41.16 6.19
N SER A 514 -25.32 42.31 5.52
CA SER A 514 -25.40 43.62 6.18
C SER A 514 -26.71 43.84 6.97
N ARG A 515 -27.79 43.16 6.55
CA ARG A 515 -29.09 43.11 7.26
C ARG A 515 -29.16 42.00 8.32
N GLY A 516 -28.11 41.18 8.46
CA GLY A 516 -28.09 40.04 9.38
C GLY A 516 -28.92 38.83 8.93
N LEU A 517 -29.27 38.75 7.65
CA LEU A 517 -30.14 37.69 7.10
C LEU A 517 -29.32 36.44 6.73
N PRO A 518 -29.73 35.22 7.16
CA PRO A 518 -28.99 33.99 6.89
C PRO A 518 -29.03 33.57 5.41
N ILE A 519 -27.90 33.09 4.91
CA ILE A 519 -27.76 32.53 3.55
C ILE A 519 -28.29 31.09 3.54
N THR A 520 -29.38 30.85 2.80
CA THR A 520 -30.06 29.54 2.81
C THR A 520 -29.45 28.51 1.85
N ASP A 521 -29.75 27.24 2.12
CA ASP A 521 -29.68 26.09 1.20
C ASP A 521 -30.03 26.40 -0.27
N SER A 522 -31.05 27.25 -0.49
CA SER A 522 -31.55 27.64 -1.81
C SER A 522 -30.60 28.59 -2.52
N ILE A 523 -30.10 29.59 -1.78
CA ILE A 523 -29.16 30.60 -2.27
C ILE A 523 -27.81 29.97 -2.60
N VAL A 524 -27.28 29.09 -1.75
CA VAL A 524 -25.98 28.44 -2.01
C VAL A 524 -26.05 27.59 -3.29
N ARG A 525 -27.08 26.75 -3.46
CA ARG A 525 -27.26 25.95 -4.69
C ARG A 525 -27.45 26.81 -5.93
N ALA A 526 -28.26 27.87 -5.85
CA ALA A 526 -28.54 28.76 -7.00
C ALA A 526 -27.31 29.61 -7.39
N THR A 527 -26.59 30.15 -6.40
CA THR A 527 -25.34 30.90 -6.62
C THR A 527 -24.28 30.00 -7.24
N THR A 528 -24.19 28.73 -6.79
CA THR A 528 -23.31 27.73 -7.43
C THR A 528 -23.68 27.49 -8.89
N ASP A 529 -24.97 27.34 -9.22
CA ASP A 529 -25.42 27.19 -10.62
C ASP A 529 -25.05 28.39 -11.50
N ALA A 530 -25.13 29.61 -10.96
CA ALA A 530 -24.72 30.82 -11.66
C ALA A 530 -23.20 30.90 -11.85
N CYS A 531 -22.42 30.66 -10.78
CA CYS A 531 -20.95 30.68 -10.82
C CYS A 531 -20.39 29.62 -11.78
N VAL A 532 -21.00 28.43 -11.83
CA VAL A 532 -20.62 27.37 -12.78
C VAL A 532 -21.05 27.72 -14.22
N ARG A 533 -22.22 28.34 -14.42
CA ARG A 533 -22.71 28.75 -15.75
C ARG A 533 -21.87 29.86 -16.39
N PHE A 534 -21.43 30.83 -15.59
CA PHE A 534 -20.70 32.02 -16.06
C PHE A 534 -19.21 32.00 -15.70
N GLU A 535 -18.69 30.87 -15.21
CA GLU A 535 -17.29 30.65 -14.79
C GLU A 535 -16.74 31.68 -13.78
N ASN A 536 -17.60 32.33 -12.98
CA ASN A 536 -17.16 33.24 -11.92
C ASN A 536 -16.71 32.45 -10.67
N TRP A 537 -15.45 32.06 -10.67
CA TRP A 537 -14.81 31.31 -9.59
C TRP A 537 -14.48 32.17 -8.36
N ASP A 538 -14.32 33.49 -8.52
CA ASP A 538 -14.00 34.41 -7.42
C ASP A 538 -15.20 34.57 -6.46
N LEU A 539 -16.41 34.77 -7.00
CA LEU A 539 -17.64 34.76 -6.19
C LEU A 539 -17.83 33.40 -5.50
N MET A 540 -17.50 32.30 -6.18
CA MET A 540 -17.59 30.96 -5.62
C MET A 540 -16.60 30.72 -4.45
N GLN A 541 -15.48 31.42 -4.43
CA GLN A 541 -14.54 31.44 -3.30
C GLN A 541 -15.03 32.34 -2.16
N LYS A 542 -15.56 33.53 -2.47
CA LYS A 542 -16.18 34.44 -1.49
C LYS A 542 -17.37 33.79 -0.77
N LEU A 543 -18.21 33.05 -1.49
CA LEU A 543 -19.38 32.35 -0.95
C LEU A 543 -19.01 31.39 0.20
N MET A 544 -17.85 30.72 0.13
CA MET A 544 -17.34 29.86 1.21
C MET A 544 -17.02 30.63 2.50
N THR A 545 -16.78 31.94 2.42
CA THR A 545 -16.56 32.83 3.59
C THR A 545 -17.82 33.57 4.03
N MET A 546 -18.86 33.58 3.19
CA MET A 546 -20.17 34.21 3.46
C MET A 546 -21.15 33.23 4.12
N VAL A 547 -21.05 31.93 3.83
CA VAL A 547 -21.97 30.89 4.30
C VAL A 547 -21.63 30.46 5.74
N ASP A 548 -22.54 30.73 6.66
CA ASP A 548 -22.62 30.02 7.93
C ASP A 548 -23.18 28.61 7.72
N VAL A 549 -22.57 27.62 8.35
CA VAL A 549 -22.98 26.21 8.29
C VAL A 549 -24.19 25.95 9.19
N ASP A 550 -24.25 26.58 10.35
CA ASP A 550 -25.29 26.29 11.35
C ASP A 550 -26.65 26.87 10.94
N ALA A 551 -26.66 27.80 9.97
CA ALA A 551 -27.85 28.34 9.32
C ALA A 551 -28.42 27.45 8.18
N LEU A 552 -27.70 26.41 7.73
CA LEU A 552 -28.15 25.54 6.64
C LEU A 552 -29.02 24.40 7.15
N LYS A 553 -30.24 24.25 6.58
CA LYS A 553 -31.18 23.20 6.98
C LYS A 553 -30.69 21.79 6.61
N ASN A 554 -29.86 21.66 5.56
CA ASN A 554 -29.17 20.42 5.22
C ASN A 554 -27.75 20.68 4.68
N ALA A 555 -26.85 21.15 5.56
CA ALA A 555 -25.45 21.47 5.21
C ALA A 555 -24.74 20.36 4.40
N GLU A 556 -24.89 19.08 4.80
CA GLU A 556 -24.27 17.95 4.09
C GLU A 556 -24.71 17.87 2.62
N VAL A 557 -26.02 17.88 2.38
CA VAL A 557 -26.60 17.75 1.03
C VAL A 557 -26.33 19.01 0.20
N CYS A 558 -26.39 20.19 0.81
CA CYS A 558 -26.14 21.45 0.12
C CYS A 558 -24.68 21.56 -0.35
N VAL A 559 -23.71 21.23 0.51
CA VAL A 559 -22.29 21.19 0.12
C VAL A 559 -22.01 19.99 -0.80
N GLY A 560 -22.74 18.87 -0.67
CA GLY A 560 -22.62 17.71 -1.57
C GLY A 560 -23.01 18.05 -3.01
N ASP A 561 -24.15 18.71 -3.20
CA ASP A 561 -24.57 19.25 -4.50
C ASP A 561 -23.56 20.27 -5.03
N THR A 562 -23.03 21.14 -4.16
CA THR A 562 -22.07 22.19 -4.50
C THR A 562 -20.75 21.60 -5.01
N VAL A 563 -20.12 20.71 -4.24
CA VAL A 563 -18.90 19.99 -4.63
C VAL A 563 -19.12 19.20 -5.92
N SER A 564 -20.26 18.53 -6.06
CA SER A 564 -20.58 17.75 -7.28
C SER A 564 -20.52 18.62 -8.53
N LYS A 565 -21.16 19.80 -8.51
CA LYS A 565 -21.17 20.73 -9.66
C LYS A 565 -19.79 21.30 -9.97
N LEU A 566 -18.99 21.61 -8.95
CA LEU A 566 -17.62 22.11 -9.14
C LEU A 566 -16.71 21.06 -9.79
N LEU A 567 -16.87 19.78 -9.43
CA LEU A 567 -16.12 18.68 -10.03
C LEU A 567 -16.64 18.34 -11.44
N GLU A 568 -17.96 18.37 -11.66
CA GLU A 568 -18.57 18.23 -12.99
C GLU A 568 -18.18 19.36 -13.96
N ALA A 569 -17.90 20.57 -13.45
CA ALA A 569 -17.35 21.70 -14.19
C ALA A 569 -15.81 21.67 -14.33
N GLY A 570 -15.13 20.61 -13.85
CA GLY A 570 -13.68 20.47 -13.93
C GLY A 570 -12.86 21.38 -13.00
N ASN A 571 -13.49 22.10 -12.06
CA ASN A 571 -12.79 22.96 -11.11
C ASN A 571 -12.39 22.17 -9.84
N TRP A 572 -11.39 21.31 -10.00
CA TRP A 572 -10.87 20.44 -8.95
C TRP A 572 -10.30 21.20 -7.74
N SER A 573 -9.83 22.44 -7.90
CA SER A 573 -9.27 23.23 -6.79
C SER A 573 -10.36 23.77 -5.86
N LEU A 574 -11.42 24.40 -6.38
CA LEU A 574 -12.55 24.81 -5.54
C LEU A 574 -13.32 23.59 -5.01
N GLY A 575 -13.48 22.52 -5.79
CA GLY A 575 -14.07 21.27 -5.31
C GLY A 575 -13.32 20.67 -4.11
N ARG A 576 -11.97 20.69 -4.15
CA ARG A 576 -11.11 20.32 -3.01
C ARG A 576 -11.35 21.22 -1.79
N ASP A 577 -11.46 22.53 -1.99
CA ASP A 577 -11.50 23.47 -0.88
C ASP A 577 -12.89 23.51 -0.20
N TRP A 578 -13.98 23.31 -0.95
CA TRP A 578 -15.31 23.04 -0.38
C TRP A 578 -15.38 21.67 0.36
N LEU A 579 -14.63 20.66 -0.08
CA LEU A 579 -14.46 19.41 0.68
C LEU A 579 -13.62 19.59 1.96
N MET A 580 -12.64 20.50 1.95
CA MET A 580 -11.88 20.85 3.15
C MET A 580 -12.71 21.71 4.12
N PHE A 581 -13.62 22.55 3.62
CA PHE A 581 -14.57 23.33 4.42
C PHE A 581 -15.50 22.41 5.24
N SER A 582 -16.22 21.48 4.59
CA SER A 582 -17.10 20.54 5.31
C SER A 582 -16.36 19.69 6.36
N HIS A 583 -15.15 19.22 6.05
CA HIS A 583 -14.31 18.49 7.01
C HIS A 583 -13.85 19.33 8.21
N ARG A 584 -13.73 20.66 8.09
CA ARG A 584 -13.47 21.56 9.24
C ARG A 584 -14.71 21.73 10.12
N HIS A 585 -15.89 21.77 9.52
CA HIS A 585 -17.18 21.84 10.20
C HIS A 585 -17.73 20.45 10.62
N GLY A 586 -16.93 19.39 10.51
CA GLY A 586 -17.21 18.08 11.12
C GLY A 586 -18.14 17.13 10.35
N PHE A 587 -18.65 17.51 9.19
CA PHE A 587 -19.64 16.74 8.42
C PHE A 587 -19.08 16.21 7.08
N ARG A 588 -19.79 15.28 6.41
CA ARG A 588 -19.30 14.64 5.16
C ARG A 588 -20.32 14.73 4.01
N PRO A 589 -20.10 15.62 3.03
CA PRO A 589 -21.09 15.91 2.00
C PRO A 589 -21.16 14.82 0.92
N PRO A 590 -22.34 14.22 0.63
CA PRO A 590 -22.47 13.16 -0.36
C PRO A 590 -22.29 13.68 -1.80
N VAL A 591 -21.12 13.44 -2.38
CA VAL A 591 -20.79 13.80 -3.77
C VAL A 591 -21.50 12.88 -4.79
N ARG A 592 -21.97 13.42 -5.90
CA ARG A 592 -22.59 12.68 -7.02
C ARG A 592 -21.51 12.12 -7.97
N ARG A 593 -21.88 11.22 -8.89
CA ARG A 593 -21.00 10.62 -9.94
C ARG A 593 -19.64 10.07 -9.46
N LYS A 594 -19.46 9.74 -8.17
CA LYS A 594 -18.17 9.39 -7.53
C LYS A 594 -17.30 8.41 -8.33
N ARG A 595 -17.89 7.39 -8.96
CA ARG A 595 -17.18 6.38 -9.77
C ARG A 595 -16.56 6.96 -11.04
N GLU A 596 -17.29 7.84 -11.72
CA GLU A 596 -16.84 8.47 -12.97
C GLU A 596 -15.76 9.49 -12.66
N LEU A 597 -15.98 10.35 -11.66
CA LEU A 597 -14.97 11.31 -11.18
C LEU A 597 -13.66 10.62 -10.75
N LEU A 598 -13.73 9.53 -9.98
CA LEU A 598 -12.54 8.78 -9.56
C LEU A 598 -11.79 8.16 -10.75
N ARG A 599 -12.52 7.64 -11.74
CA ARG A 599 -11.92 7.12 -12.99
C ARG A 599 -11.27 8.23 -13.80
N GLU A 600 -11.97 9.32 -14.06
CA GLU A 600 -11.48 10.51 -14.77
C GLU A 600 -10.21 11.06 -14.09
N MET A 601 -10.17 11.10 -12.75
CA MET A 601 -8.97 11.46 -11.98
C MET A 601 -7.80 10.48 -12.17
N SER A 602 -8.07 9.17 -12.20
CA SER A 602 -7.05 8.13 -12.42
C SER A 602 -6.48 8.20 -13.85
N GLU A 603 -7.35 8.27 -14.86
CA GLU A 603 -7.00 8.35 -16.28
C GLU A 603 -6.19 9.60 -16.60
N ASN A 604 -6.57 10.77 -16.04
CA ASN A 604 -5.83 12.02 -16.16
C ASN A 604 -4.59 12.13 -15.25
N LYS A 605 -4.28 11.09 -14.46
CA LYS A 605 -3.15 11.04 -13.51
C LYS A 605 -3.13 12.20 -12.50
N SER A 606 -4.31 12.55 -11.99
CA SER A 606 -4.56 13.54 -10.92
C SER A 606 -3.65 13.31 -9.70
N LYS A 607 -3.30 14.39 -9.01
CA LYS A 607 -2.54 14.39 -7.75
C LYS A 607 -3.39 14.78 -6.53
N GLU A 608 -4.69 14.97 -6.73
CA GLU A 608 -5.65 15.48 -5.76
C GLU A 608 -6.12 14.38 -4.79
N TRP A 609 -5.17 13.65 -4.22
CA TRP A 609 -5.36 12.48 -3.34
C TRP A 609 -6.37 12.70 -2.21
N ARG A 610 -6.56 13.94 -1.74
CA ARG A 610 -7.54 14.27 -0.70
C ARG A 610 -8.97 13.95 -1.16
N ILE A 611 -9.33 14.39 -2.37
CA ILE A 611 -10.65 14.13 -2.96
C ILE A 611 -10.82 12.62 -3.17
N ALA A 612 -9.82 11.98 -3.78
CA ALA A 612 -9.89 10.54 -4.06
C ALA A 612 -10.03 9.71 -2.78
N TYR A 613 -9.29 10.06 -1.72
CA TYR A 613 -9.33 9.36 -0.43
C TYR A 613 -10.65 9.59 0.31
N THR A 614 -11.24 10.79 0.29
CA THR A 614 -12.58 11.01 0.92
C THR A 614 -13.66 10.22 0.19
N LEU A 615 -13.70 10.29 -1.15
CA LEU A 615 -14.66 9.54 -1.97
C LEU A 615 -14.54 8.02 -1.76
N ALA A 616 -13.32 7.48 -1.68
CA ALA A 616 -13.07 6.07 -1.41
C ALA A 616 -13.51 5.63 -0.01
N ASN A 617 -13.33 6.46 1.02
CA ASN A 617 -13.83 6.15 2.37
C ASN A 617 -15.36 6.18 2.44
N GLU A 618 -16.03 6.98 1.62
CA GLU A 618 -17.49 7.01 1.52
C GLU A 618 -18.05 5.83 0.70
N THR A 619 -17.34 5.32 -0.32
CA THR A 619 -17.74 4.06 -0.96
C THR A 619 -17.48 2.84 -0.07
N LEU A 620 -16.51 2.93 0.84
CA LEU A 620 -16.26 1.93 1.89
C LEU A 620 -17.31 1.90 3.01
N SER A 621 -18.13 2.94 3.20
CA SER A 621 -19.21 2.92 4.21
C SER A 621 -20.48 2.19 3.74
N PHE A 622 -20.54 1.70 2.50
CA PHE A 622 -21.68 0.94 2.00
C PHE A 622 -21.73 -0.48 2.57
N ARG A 623 -22.83 -0.81 3.28
CA ARG A 623 -23.09 -2.12 3.92
C ARG A 623 -22.83 -3.35 3.04
N ARG A 624 -22.93 -3.20 1.71
CA ARG A 624 -22.53 -4.21 0.73
C ARG A 624 -21.73 -3.54 -0.38
N LEU A 625 -20.48 -3.99 -0.58
CA LEU A 625 -19.69 -3.62 -1.75
C LEU A 625 -20.13 -4.45 -2.96
N VAL A 626 -20.11 -3.83 -4.13
CA VAL A 626 -20.29 -4.43 -5.47
C VAL A 626 -19.00 -4.21 -6.25
N GLN A 627 -18.71 -5.03 -7.27
CA GLN A 627 -17.49 -4.90 -8.10
C GLN A 627 -17.21 -3.44 -8.51
N ASN A 628 -18.23 -2.76 -9.04
CA ASN A 628 -18.19 -1.36 -9.46
C ASN A 628 -17.65 -0.38 -8.40
N ASN A 629 -17.84 -0.69 -7.10
CA ASN A 629 -17.38 0.13 -5.97
C ASN A 629 -15.92 -0.18 -5.64
N VAL A 630 -15.51 -1.45 -5.76
CA VAL A 630 -14.11 -1.86 -5.54
C VAL A 630 -13.24 -1.35 -6.70
N ASP A 631 -13.77 -1.32 -7.92
CA ASP A 631 -13.11 -0.68 -9.07
C ASP A 631 -12.82 0.81 -8.79
N SER A 632 -13.80 1.56 -8.25
CA SER A 632 -13.59 2.99 -7.96
C SER A 632 -12.65 3.24 -6.78
N ILE A 633 -12.61 2.33 -5.79
CA ILE A 633 -11.57 2.38 -4.73
C ILE A 633 -10.19 2.06 -5.33
N ALA A 634 -10.11 1.22 -6.37
CA ALA A 634 -8.86 1.01 -7.12
C ALA A 634 -8.45 2.27 -7.90
N ASP A 635 -9.38 2.93 -8.60
CA ASP A 635 -9.14 4.23 -9.26
C ASP A 635 -8.62 5.27 -8.24
N ALA A 636 -9.18 5.30 -7.02
CA ALA A 636 -8.71 6.17 -5.94
C ALA A 636 -7.30 5.82 -5.42
N CYS A 637 -6.93 4.54 -5.37
CA CYS A 637 -5.57 4.10 -5.05
C CYS A 637 -4.57 4.55 -6.11
N ASP A 638 -4.94 4.51 -7.39
CA ASP A 638 -4.08 4.95 -8.49
C ASP A 638 -3.78 6.46 -8.39
N VAL A 639 -4.79 7.28 -8.08
CA VAL A 639 -4.61 8.72 -7.75
C VAL A 639 -3.70 8.92 -6.52
N CYS A 640 -3.84 8.09 -5.48
CA CYS A 640 -2.96 8.16 -4.31
C CYS A 640 -1.50 7.80 -4.65
N MET A 641 -1.26 6.88 -5.60
CA MET A 641 0.07 6.57 -6.12
C MET A 641 0.65 7.72 -6.95
N ASN A 642 -0.15 8.36 -7.82
CA ASN A 642 0.26 9.52 -8.63
C ASN A 642 0.68 10.74 -7.77
N ALA A 643 0.22 10.79 -6.52
CA ALA A 643 0.55 11.82 -5.53
C ALA A 643 1.63 11.39 -4.51
N ASP A 644 2.30 10.25 -4.72
CA ASP A 644 3.25 9.61 -3.79
C ASP A 644 2.69 9.36 -2.37
N ARG A 645 1.36 9.31 -2.20
CA ARG A 645 0.67 9.00 -0.92
C ARG A 645 0.49 7.50 -0.70
N ILE A 646 1.65 6.86 -0.78
CA ILE A 646 1.94 5.44 -0.54
C ILE A 646 1.34 4.93 0.78
N ASP A 647 1.28 5.76 1.83
CA ASP A 647 0.71 5.39 3.13
C ASP A 647 -0.83 5.24 3.13
N LEU A 648 -1.53 5.83 2.17
CA LEU A 648 -2.99 5.79 2.05
C LEU A 648 -3.47 4.59 1.24
N VAL A 649 -2.71 4.20 0.21
CA VAL A 649 -2.98 3.03 -0.65
C VAL A 649 -3.09 1.76 0.20
N VAL A 650 -2.13 1.54 1.11
CA VAL A 650 -2.13 0.38 2.02
C VAL A 650 -3.34 0.41 2.98
N LYS A 651 -3.77 1.60 3.43
CA LYS A 651 -4.95 1.76 4.31
C LYS A 651 -6.25 1.46 3.57
N LEU A 652 -6.41 1.94 2.33
CA LEU A 652 -7.56 1.62 1.48
C LEU A 652 -7.60 0.11 1.16
N PHE A 653 -6.45 -0.51 0.87
CA PHE A 653 -6.37 -1.96 0.64
C PHE A 653 -6.77 -2.78 1.89
N ASP A 654 -6.21 -2.46 3.07
CA ASP A 654 -6.60 -3.15 4.31
C ASP A 654 -8.09 -2.95 4.64
N ALA A 655 -8.67 -1.78 4.34
CA ALA A 655 -10.10 -1.52 4.53
C ALA A 655 -10.99 -2.34 3.57
N VAL A 656 -10.65 -2.40 2.28
CA VAL A 656 -11.34 -3.25 1.29
C VAL A 656 -11.21 -4.73 1.68
N ALA A 657 -10.00 -5.23 1.90
CA ALA A 657 -9.75 -6.62 2.28
C ALA A 657 -10.34 -6.99 3.66
N GLY A 658 -10.58 -5.99 4.52
CA GLY A 658 -11.27 -6.13 5.79
C GLY A 658 -12.80 -6.16 5.70
N HIS A 659 -13.41 -5.73 4.58
CA HIS A 659 -14.85 -5.49 4.51
C HIS A 659 -15.69 -6.78 4.64
N PRO A 660 -16.80 -6.80 5.40
CA PRO A 660 -17.62 -8.00 5.62
C PRO A 660 -18.06 -8.71 4.34
N SER A 661 -18.39 -7.95 3.28
CA SER A 661 -18.79 -8.52 1.98
C SER A 661 -17.73 -9.45 1.38
N LEU A 662 -16.45 -9.10 1.50
CA LEU A 662 -15.32 -9.87 0.96
C LEU A 662 -14.88 -11.00 1.90
N ARG A 663 -15.11 -10.85 3.21
CA ARG A 663 -14.90 -11.93 4.20
C ARG A 663 -15.90 -13.07 4.03
N TYR A 664 -17.16 -12.76 3.72
CA TYR A 664 -18.19 -13.78 3.52
C TYR A 664 -17.80 -14.74 2.38
N PHE A 665 -17.46 -14.22 1.19
CA PHE A 665 -17.05 -15.05 0.06
C PHE A 665 -15.82 -15.90 0.35
N ARG A 666 -14.73 -15.32 0.90
CA ARG A 666 -13.51 -16.08 1.24
C ARG A 666 -13.76 -17.23 2.25
N ASN A 667 -14.71 -17.07 3.16
CA ASN A 667 -15.10 -18.14 4.08
C ASN A 667 -15.99 -19.19 3.38
N HIS A 668 -16.88 -18.76 2.50
CA HIS A 668 -17.79 -19.65 1.77
C HIS A 668 -17.05 -20.49 0.72
N GLU A 669 -16.09 -19.90 -0.01
CA GLU A 669 -15.18 -20.61 -0.91
C GLU A 669 -14.34 -21.67 -0.17
N ARG A 670 -13.84 -21.35 1.03
CA ARG A 670 -13.13 -22.33 1.88
C ARG A 670 -14.03 -23.48 2.30
N GLN A 671 -15.25 -23.20 2.77
CA GLN A 671 -16.21 -24.24 3.12
C GLN A 671 -16.55 -25.14 1.92
N MET A 672 -16.73 -24.55 0.73
CA MET A 672 -16.94 -25.29 -0.52
C MET A 672 -15.72 -26.13 -0.96
N GLN A 673 -14.50 -25.72 -0.62
CA GLN A 673 -13.28 -26.50 -0.87
C GLN A 673 -13.03 -27.61 0.17
N GLU A 674 -13.55 -27.45 1.39
CA GLU A 674 -13.46 -28.46 2.45
C GLU A 674 -14.59 -29.52 2.35
N SER A 675 -15.73 -29.19 1.73
CA SER A 675 -16.81 -30.13 1.42
C SER A 675 -16.63 -30.82 0.06
N GLN A 676 -16.29 -32.12 0.03
CA GLN A 676 -16.09 -32.86 -1.23
C GLN A 676 -17.38 -33.27 -1.96
N ASP A 677 -18.56 -33.08 -1.37
CA ASP A 677 -19.85 -33.46 -1.97
C ASP A 677 -20.38 -32.43 -2.98
N ALA A 678 -19.85 -32.49 -4.20
CA ALA A 678 -20.26 -31.67 -5.33
C ALA A 678 -21.64 -32.09 -5.91
N SER A 679 -22.73 -31.96 -5.13
CA SER A 679 -24.09 -32.32 -5.58
C SER A 679 -25.25 -31.48 -5.02
N GLN A 680 -25.01 -30.23 -4.61
CA GLN A 680 -26.11 -29.31 -4.25
C GLN A 680 -25.85 -27.84 -4.62
N SER A 681 -25.90 -27.56 -5.93
CA SER A 681 -25.86 -26.20 -6.48
C SER A 681 -27.17 -25.44 -6.26
N LEU A 682 -27.32 -24.80 -5.10
CA LEU A 682 -28.30 -23.74 -4.91
C LEU A 682 -27.85 -22.49 -5.68
N GLU A 683 -28.56 -22.15 -6.75
CA GLU A 683 -28.28 -20.99 -7.59
C GLU A 683 -28.55 -19.69 -6.80
N SER A 684 -27.48 -19.06 -6.30
CA SER A 684 -27.53 -17.68 -5.84
C SER A 684 -26.85 -16.77 -6.89
N ASP A 685 -27.63 -15.89 -7.53
CA ASP A 685 -27.21 -14.94 -8.59
C ASP A 685 -26.17 -13.87 -8.19
N VAL A 686 -25.35 -14.14 -7.17
CA VAL A 686 -24.37 -13.19 -6.65
C VAL A 686 -22.99 -13.46 -7.23
N VAL A 687 -22.69 -12.77 -8.33
CA VAL A 687 -21.32 -12.67 -8.88
C VAL A 687 -20.34 -12.30 -7.76
N PRO A 688 -19.25 -13.07 -7.56
CA PRO A 688 -18.27 -12.80 -6.50
C PRO A 688 -17.56 -11.47 -6.75
N VAL A 689 -17.37 -10.69 -5.70
CA VAL A 689 -16.67 -9.40 -5.77
C VAL A 689 -15.17 -9.64 -5.64
N VAL A 690 -14.40 -9.23 -6.64
CA VAL A 690 -12.96 -9.50 -6.77
C VAL A 690 -12.17 -8.19 -6.67
N VAL A 691 -11.17 -8.17 -5.79
CA VAL A 691 -10.24 -7.02 -5.68
C VAL A 691 -9.37 -6.94 -6.95
N PRO A 692 -9.36 -5.84 -7.73
CA PRO A 692 -8.61 -5.75 -8.97
C PRO A 692 -7.10 -5.97 -8.80
N LEU A 693 -6.45 -6.61 -9.79
CA LEU A 693 -5.02 -6.93 -9.75
C LEU A 693 -4.13 -5.69 -9.50
N ARG A 694 -4.51 -4.53 -10.08
CA ARG A 694 -3.83 -3.24 -9.83
C ARG A 694 -3.76 -2.84 -8.36
N MET A 695 -4.79 -3.13 -7.55
CA MET A 695 -4.76 -2.81 -6.12
C MET A 695 -3.71 -3.63 -5.37
N TYR A 696 -3.53 -4.91 -5.72
CA TYR A 696 -2.48 -5.75 -5.15
C TYR A 696 -1.10 -5.21 -5.54
N LYS A 697 -0.86 -4.94 -6.83
CA LYS A 697 0.40 -4.33 -7.32
C LYS A 697 0.73 -3.02 -6.59
N HIS A 698 -0.18 -2.06 -6.59
CA HIS A 698 0.04 -0.76 -5.95
C HIS A 698 0.26 -0.89 -4.43
N SER A 699 -0.42 -1.80 -3.74
CA SER A 699 -0.22 -2.04 -2.30
C SER A 699 1.10 -2.72 -1.97
N ILE A 700 1.59 -3.60 -2.84
CA ILE A 700 2.90 -4.26 -2.71
C ILE A 700 4.03 -3.26 -3.02
N LEU A 701 3.96 -2.57 -4.15
CA LEU A 701 4.89 -1.50 -4.51
C LEU A 701 4.94 -0.42 -3.42
N ALA A 702 3.80 -0.10 -2.81
CA ALA A 702 3.74 0.83 -1.69
C ALA A 702 4.56 0.36 -0.48
N LEU A 703 4.43 -0.91 -0.06
CA LEU A 703 5.22 -1.46 1.06
C LEU A 703 6.72 -1.52 0.75
N LEU A 704 7.09 -1.80 -0.51
CA LEU A 704 8.49 -1.86 -0.96
C LEU A 704 9.14 -0.47 -1.13
N ARG A 705 8.37 0.59 -1.43
CA ARG A 705 8.86 1.96 -1.63
C ARG A 705 8.91 2.82 -0.37
N GLN A 706 8.27 2.43 0.73
CA GLN A 706 8.36 3.20 1.98
C GLN A 706 9.82 3.26 2.47
N PRO A 707 10.34 4.44 2.87
CA PRO A 707 11.72 4.56 3.34
C PRO A 707 11.96 3.66 4.55
N LYS A 708 13.15 3.04 4.61
CA LYS A 708 13.60 2.33 5.83
C LYS A 708 13.64 3.33 6.98
N SER A 709 13.33 2.87 8.19
CA SER A 709 13.44 3.71 9.38
C SER A 709 14.90 4.15 9.57
N GLU A 710 15.14 5.47 9.70
CA GLU A 710 16.46 6.00 10.07
C GLU A 710 16.85 5.62 11.51
N VAL A 711 15.87 5.25 12.34
CA VAL A 711 16.11 4.64 13.66
C VAL A 711 16.41 3.14 13.45
N PRO A 712 17.62 2.65 13.76
CA PRO A 712 18.10 1.32 13.39
C PRO A 712 17.57 0.17 14.29
N ASP A 713 16.52 0.44 15.07
CA ASP A 713 16.06 -0.41 16.19
C ASP A 713 14.57 -0.84 16.02
N VAL A 714 13.99 -0.59 14.84
CA VAL A 714 12.63 -1.04 14.47
C VAL A 714 12.74 -2.13 13.41
N ASP A 715 12.25 -3.33 13.72
CA ASP A 715 12.29 -4.47 12.83
C ASP A 715 11.34 -4.30 11.63
N ASP A 716 11.86 -3.76 10.52
CA ASP A 716 11.14 -3.57 9.25
C ASP A 716 10.68 -4.88 8.57
N SER A 717 11.01 -6.06 9.13
CA SER A 717 10.51 -7.38 8.71
C SER A 717 8.99 -7.44 8.54
N TRP A 718 8.22 -6.71 9.37
CA TRP A 718 6.75 -6.66 9.27
C TRP A 718 6.26 -6.18 7.89
N ARG A 719 7.01 -5.32 7.19
CA ARG A 719 6.66 -4.84 5.85
C ARG A 719 6.76 -5.97 4.82
N MET A 720 7.83 -6.76 4.89
CA MET A 720 8.06 -7.90 4.01
C MET A 720 7.04 -9.00 4.27
N ILE A 721 6.79 -9.35 5.54
CA ILE A 721 5.74 -10.30 5.94
C ILE A 721 4.37 -9.83 5.43
N LYS A 722 4.06 -8.53 5.48
CA LYS A 722 2.80 -7.98 4.96
C LYS A 722 2.73 -8.02 3.43
N ALA A 723 3.82 -7.69 2.73
CA ALA A 723 3.89 -7.77 1.27
C ALA A 723 3.74 -9.21 0.77
N GLU A 724 4.41 -10.17 1.42
CA GLU A 724 4.37 -11.60 1.13
C GLU A 724 2.98 -12.19 1.43
N ARG A 725 2.31 -11.74 2.50
CA ARG A 725 0.88 -12.03 2.77
C ARG A 725 -0.07 -11.48 1.70
N ILE A 726 0.16 -10.26 1.20
CA ILE A 726 -0.65 -9.65 0.13
C ILE A 726 -0.39 -10.38 -1.20
N CYS A 727 0.85 -10.75 -1.48
CA CYS A 727 1.25 -11.57 -2.62
C CYS A 727 0.55 -12.94 -2.61
N ARG A 728 0.54 -13.65 -1.48
CA ARG A 728 -0.20 -14.92 -1.34
C ARG A 728 -1.70 -14.76 -1.65
N GLN A 729 -2.33 -13.66 -1.22
CA GLN A 729 -3.72 -13.38 -1.58
C GLN A 729 -3.91 -13.06 -3.07
N MET A 730 -2.97 -12.33 -3.68
CA MET A 730 -2.98 -12.04 -5.13
C MET A 730 -2.92 -13.33 -5.95
N LEU A 731 -1.99 -14.24 -5.63
CA LEU A 731 -1.82 -15.52 -6.30
C LEU A 731 -3.07 -16.42 -6.15
N GLN A 732 -3.67 -16.45 -4.96
CA GLN A 732 -4.90 -17.23 -4.70
C GLN A 732 -6.11 -16.71 -5.48
N VAL A 733 -6.27 -15.39 -5.61
CA VAL A 733 -7.45 -14.78 -6.25
C VAL A 733 -7.32 -14.69 -7.77
N HIS A 734 -6.13 -14.42 -8.30
CA HIS A 734 -5.92 -14.11 -9.72
C HIS A 734 -5.13 -15.18 -10.50
N GLY A 735 -4.85 -16.36 -9.92
CA GLY A 735 -3.76 -17.28 -10.33
C GLY A 735 -3.51 -17.52 -11.84
N LYS A 736 -4.53 -17.58 -12.71
CA LYS A 736 -4.37 -17.74 -14.18
C LYS A 736 -4.49 -16.45 -15.00
N ALA A 737 -4.88 -15.34 -14.37
CA ALA A 737 -5.06 -14.01 -14.95
C ALA A 737 -3.97 -13.01 -14.47
N LEU A 738 -2.87 -13.52 -13.91
CA LEU A 738 -1.71 -12.72 -13.54
C LEU A 738 -0.95 -12.29 -14.80
N ASP A 739 -0.60 -11.00 -14.88
CA ASP A 739 0.32 -10.50 -15.89
C ASP A 739 1.79 -10.64 -15.46
N GLY A 740 2.71 -10.43 -16.41
CA GLY A 740 4.13 -10.65 -16.18
C GLY A 740 4.77 -9.70 -15.15
N GLU A 741 4.18 -8.53 -14.92
CA GLU A 741 4.63 -7.61 -13.85
C GLU A 741 4.20 -8.17 -12.48
N ALA A 742 2.96 -8.64 -12.34
CA ALA A 742 2.49 -9.26 -11.10
C ALA A 742 3.29 -10.52 -10.73
N LEU A 743 3.62 -11.37 -11.71
CA LEU A 743 4.48 -12.54 -11.51
C LEU A 743 5.92 -12.14 -11.15
N SER A 744 6.53 -11.18 -11.85
CA SER A 744 7.87 -10.68 -11.54
C SER A 744 7.96 -10.08 -10.12
N MET A 745 6.90 -9.39 -9.69
CA MET A 745 6.77 -8.82 -8.35
C MET A 745 6.60 -9.90 -7.28
N ALA A 746 5.83 -10.96 -7.56
CA ALA A 746 5.70 -12.11 -6.68
C ALA A 746 7.02 -12.88 -6.51
N ILE A 747 7.71 -13.15 -7.61
CA ILE A 747 9.05 -13.74 -7.67
C ILE A 747 10.04 -12.92 -6.83
N SER A 748 10.00 -11.59 -6.94
CA SER A 748 10.87 -10.70 -6.18
C SER A 748 10.66 -10.83 -4.66
N ILE A 749 9.41 -10.79 -4.20
CA ILE A 749 9.09 -10.93 -2.77
C ILE A 749 9.51 -12.30 -2.25
N LYS A 750 9.21 -13.37 -2.98
CA LYS A 750 9.56 -14.74 -2.57
C LYS A 750 11.08 -14.97 -2.51
N ALA A 751 11.84 -14.39 -3.44
CA ALA A 751 13.30 -14.39 -3.38
C ALA A 751 13.84 -13.63 -2.16
N THR A 752 13.23 -12.51 -1.78
CA THR A 752 13.60 -11.78 -0.55
C THR A 752 13.16 -12.45 0.75
N ALA A 753 12.09 -13.28 0.72
CA ALA A 753 11.66 -14.10 1.85
C ALA A 753 12.54 -15.35 2.04
N GLY A 754 13.22 -15.79 0.97
CA GLY A 754 14.05 -17.00 0.96
C GLY A 754 13.34 -18.27 0.46
N ASP A 755 12.11 -18.14 -0.04
CA ASP A 755 11.31 -19.25 -0.57
C ASP A 755 11.69 -19.58 -2.02
N TYR A 756 12.93 -20.03 -2.24
CA TYR A 756 13.46 -20.28 -3.59
C TYR A 756 12.67 -21.35 -4.39
N ASP A 757 11.95 -22.23 -3.72
CA ASP A 757 11.09 -23.24 -4.35
C ASP A 757 9.84 -22.62 -4.99
N ASP A 758 9.18 -21.67 -4.30
CA ASP A 758 8.10 -20.86 -4.86
C ASP A 758 8.63 -19.97 -6.02
N VAL A 759 9.86 -19.41 -5.91
CA VAL A 759 10.49 -18.62 -6.99
C VAL A 759 10.64 -19.44 -8.26
N GLY A 760 11.18 -20.66 -8.16
CA GLY A 760 11.35 -21.57 -9.29
C GLY A 760 10.02 -21.92 -9.95
N ALA A 761 9.02 -22.33 -9.16
CA ALA A 761 7.69 -22.69 -9.65
C ALA A 761 6.95 -21.50 -10.29
N LEU A 762 7.07 -20.29 -9.72
CA LEU A 762 6.49 -19.08 -10.30
C LEU A 762 7.14 -18.74 -11.65
N TYR A 763 8.47 -18.84 -11.76
CA TYR A 763 9.18 -18.57 -13.02
C TYR A 763 8.84 -19.61 -14.11
N GLU A 764 8.71 -20.89 -13.75
CA GLU A 764 8.22 -21.94 -14.66
C GLU A 764 6.78 -21.68 -15.11
N SER A 765 5.89 -21.25 -14.20
CA SER A 765 4.51 -20.87 -14.55
C SER A 765 4.47 -19.66 -15.51
N MET A 766 5.40 -18.71 -15.34
CA MET A 766 5.52 -17.54 -16.19
C MET A 766 5.97 -17.89 -17.61
N ARG A 767 6.96 -18.79 -17.76
CA ARG A 767 7.34 -19.41 -19.04
C ARG A 767 6.17 -20.16 -19.69
N ALA A 768 5.45 -20.97 -18.92
CA ALA A 768 4.32 -21.77 -19.42
C ALA A 768 3.13 -20.93 -19.92
N LEU A 769 3.00 -19.69 -19.42
CA LEU A 769 2.02 -18.70 -19.89
C LEU A 769 2.55 -17.82 -21.05
N GLY A 770 3.80 -17.99 -21.48
CA GLY A 770 4.41 -17.19 -22.56
C GLY A 770 4.71 -15.74 -22.17
N LEU A 771 4.75 -15.43 -20.87
CA LEU A 771 4.95 -14.07 -20.36
C LEU A 771 6.44 -13.73 -20.24
N GLN A 772 6.87 -12.62 -20.83
CA GLN A 772 8.28 -12.19 -20.83
C GLN A 772 8.73 -11.76 -19.42
N PRO A 773 9.73 -12.44 -18.81
CA PRO A 773 10.22 -12.10 -17.48
C PRO A 773 11.10 -10.84 -17.51
N ASN A 774 11.03 -10.02 -16.46
CA ASN A 774 11.94 -8.89 -16.30
C ASN A 774 13.30 -9.35 -15.74
N SER A 775 14.30 -8.48 -15.85
CA SER A 775 15.68 -8.72 -15.38
C SER A 775 15.77 -9.13 -13.91
N TYR A 776 14.96 -8.54 -13.04
CA TYR A 776 14.90 -8.94 -11.63
C TYR A 776 14.38 -10.38 -11.47
N ALA A 777 13.31 -10.75 -12.17
CA ALA A 777 12.73 -12.09 -12.11
C ALA A 777 13.70 -13.14 -12.68
N GLN A 778 14.40 -12.82 -13.77
CA GLN A 778 15.48 -13.65 -14.33
C GLN A 778 16.60 -13.86 -13.31
N ASN A 779 17.11 -12.79 -12.69
CA ASN A 779 18.15 -12.86 -11.66
C ASN A 779 17.73 -13.73 -10.46
N ALA A 780 16.52 -13.48 -9.94
CA ALA A 780 15.95 -14.26 -8.83
C ALA A 780 15.81 -15.75 -9.16
N ALA A 781 15.36 -16.08 -10.38
CA ALA A 781 15.22 -17.45 -10.85
C ALA A 781 16.57 -18.16 -11.04
N ILE A 782 17.58 -17.48 -11.61
CA ILE A 782 18.95 -18.02 -11.71
C ILE A 782 19.50 -18.40 -10.33
N ILE A 783 19.34 -17.51 -9.33
CA ILE A 783 19.78 -17.76 -7.95
C ILE A 783 19.00 -18.93 -7.32
N ALA A 784 17.69 -19.03 -7.56
CA ALA A 784 16.86 -20.13 -7.07
C ALA A 784 17.27 -21.48 -7.69
N PHE A 785 17.34 -21.58 -9.02
CA PHE A 785 17.72 -22.82 -9.71
C PHE A 785 19.15 -23.23 -9.40
N SER A 786 20.09 -22.28 -9.22
CA SER A 786 21.44 -22.56 -8.76
C SER A 786 21.45 -23.19 -7.36
N ARG A 787 20.68 -22.65 -6.40
CA ARG A 787 20.54 -23.23 -5.05
C ARG A 787 19.88 -24.61 -5.06
N GLN A 788 18.92 -24.83 -5.97
CA GLN A 788 18.27 -26.13 -6.21
C GLN A 788 19.15 -27.12 -7.01
N ARG A 789 20.32 -26.70 -7.50
CA ARG A 789 21.22 -27.47 -8.40
C ARG A 789 20.58 -27.86 -9.75
N ARG A 790 19.62 -27.07 -10.22
CA ARG A 790 18.94 -27.24 -11.51
C ARG A 790 19.67 -26.50 -12.63
N THR A 791 20.85 -27.01 -12.98
CA THR A 791 21.71 -26.44 -14.03
C THR A 791 21.05 -26.45 -15.41
N ASP A 792 20.15 -27.41 -15.66
CA ASP A 792 19.27 -27.49 -16.82
C ASP A 792 18.46 -26.21 -17.03
N GLN A 793 17.86 -25.66 -15.96
CA GLN A 793 17.06 -24.44 -16.04
C GLN A 793 17.91 -23.19 -16.21
N VAL A 794 19.10 -23.16 -15.58
CA VAL A 794 20.08 -22.07 -15.74
C VAL A 794 20.58 -22.00 -17.20
N LEU A 795 20.89 -23.15 -17.81
CA LEU A 795 21.29 -23.24 -19.21
C LEU A 795 20.13 -22.87 -20.16
N ALA A 796 18.88 -23.21 -19.82
CA ALA A 796 17.70 -22.75 -20.56
C ALA A 796 17.55 -21.21 -20.51
N ILE A 797 17.76 -20.57 -19.34
CA ILE A 797 17.76 -19.10 -19.22
C ILE A 797 18.91 -18.50 -20.05
N CYS A 798 20.10 -19.09 -20.00
CA CYS A 798 21.26 -18.65 -20.81
C CYS A 798 20.96 -18.64 -22.32
N ASN A 799 20.28 -19.67 -22.83
CA ASN A 799 19.96 -19.78 -24.25
C ASN A 799 18.76 -18.92 -24.68
N GLU A 800 17.79 -18.67 -23.79
CA GLU A 800 16.76 -17.64 -24.01
C GLU A 800 17.40 -16.25 -24.13
N LEU A 801 18.31 -15.87 -23.22
CA LEU A 801 18.98 -14.56 -23.23
C LEU A 801 19.87 -14.33 -24.48
N LYS A 802 20.43 -15.38 -25.08
CA LYS A 802 21.14 -15.30 -26.38
C LYS A 802 20.22 -15.11 -27.59
N SER A 803 18.93 -15.43 -27.44
CA SER A 803 17.94 -15.41 -28.53
C SER A 803 16.89 -14.29 -28.40
N THR A 804 16.86 -13.55 -27.30
CA THR A 804 16.01 -12.36 -27.14
C THR A 804 16.45 -11.21 -28.05
N LEU A 805 15.61 -10.88 -29.02
CA LEU A 805 15.68 -9.65 -29.81
C LEU A 805 14.81 -8.56 -29.18
N ASP A 806 15.25 -7.30 -29.29
CA ASP A 806 14.45 -6.11 -29.00
C ASP A 806 13.37 -5.87 -30.08
N GLU A 807 12.42 -4.99 -29.79
CA GLU A 807 11.30 -4.61 -30.69
C GLU A 807 11.74 -4.13 -32.09
N ASN A 808 12.99 -3.67 -32.22
CA ASN A 808 13.61 -3.24 -33.48
C ASN A 808 14.34 -4.36 -34.25
N GLY A 809 14.31 -5.61 -33.76
CA GLY A 809 15.01 -6.76 -34.36
C GLY A 809 16.51 -6.86 -34.04
N ASN A 810 17.02 -5.99 -33.15
CA ASN A 810 18.41 -6.02 -32.67
C ASN A 810 18.55 -6.99 -31.50
N VAL A 811 19.77 -7.47 -31.22
CA VAL A 811 20.06 -8.31 -30.05
C VAL A 811 19.97 -7.48 -28.76
N ARG A 812 19.16 -7.93 -27.80
CA ARG A 812 18.91 -7.21 -26.55
C ARG A 812 20.09 -7.32 -25.58
N MET A 813 20.57 -6.19 -25.07
CA MET A 813 21.62 -6.16 -24.04
C MET A 813 21.07 -6.68 -22.69
N VAL A 814 21.79 -7.60 -22.06
CA VAL A 814 21.47 -8.17 -20.74
C VAL A 814 22.02 -7.26 -19.63
N GLU A 815 21.24 -7.07 -18.57
CA GLU A 815 21.70 -6.32 -17.40
C GLU A 815 22.88 -7.02 -16.69
N SER A 816 23.90 -6.26 -16.33
CA SER A 816 25.12 -6.76 -15.68
C SER A 816 24.86 -7.61 -14.41
N ASN A 817 23.79 -7.31 -13.66
CA ASN A 817 23.37 -8.12 -12.51
C ASN A 817 22.90 -9.53 -12.89
N VAL A 818 22.16 -9.66 -14.00
CA VAL A 818 21.69 -10.95 -14.54
C VAL A 818 22.90 -11.72 -15.08
N ALA A 819 23.78 -11.04 -15.82
CA ALA A 819 25.02 -11.63 -16.34
C ALA A 819 25.94 -12.15 -15.22
N ARG A 820 26.22 -11.35 -14.18
CA ARG A 820 27.06 -11.78 -13.03
C ARG A 820 26.46 -12.99 -12.31
N SER A 821 25.16 -12.98 -12.02
CA SER A 821 24.49 -14.13 -11.39
C SER A 821 24.50 -15.39 -12.26
N LEU A 822 24.34 -15.24 -13.58
CA LEU A 822 24.42 -16.35 -14.54
C LEU A 822 25.82 -16.96 -14.55
N LEU A 823 26.86 -16.12 -14.75
CA LEU A 823 28.26 -16.54 -14.71
C LEU A 823 28.61 -17.20 -13.37
N LEU A 824 28.16 -16.65 -12.24
CA LEU A 824 28.37 -17.21 -10.91
C LEU A 824 27.71 -18.59 -10.75
N SER A 825 26.48 -18.75 -11.23
CA SER A 825 25.78 -20.04 -11.18
C SER A 825 26.43 -21.12 -12.05
N LEU A 826 27.02 -20.75 -13.20
CA LEU A 826 27.76 -21.66 -14.07
C LEU A 826 29.16 -22.01 -13.51
N ALA A 827 29.86 -21.02 -12.95
CA ALA A 827 31.16 -21.22 -12.31
C ALA A 827 31.07 -22.14 -11.09
N LEU A 828 30.01 -22.00 -10.28
CA LEU A 828 29.66 -22.90 -9.16
C LEU A 828 29.19 -24.30 -9.61
N ALA A 829 28.72 -24.44 -10.84
CA ALA A 829 28.30 -25.73 -11.41
C ALA A 829 29.45 -26.50 -12.09
N HIS A 830 30.61 -25.86 -12.30
CA HIS A 830 31.72 -26.38 -13.11
C HIS A 830 31.37 -26.64 -14.60
N GLU A 831 30.43 -25.88 -15.15
CA GLU A 831 29.99 -25.95 -16.56
C GLU A 831 30.88 -25.06 -17.45
N ASP A 832 32.14 -25.44 -17.60
CA ASP A 832 33.21 -24.56 -18.10
C ASP A 832 33.06 -24.15 -19.56
N ASP A 833 32.58 -25.06 -20.42
CA ASP A 833 32.31 -24.76 -21.83
C ASP A 833 31.10 -23.81 -21.97
N ALA A 834 30.08 -23.99 -21.12
CA ALA A 834 28.93 -23.08 -21.08
C ALA A 834 29.28 -21.71 -20.50
N LEU A 835 30.23 -21.64 -19.56
CA LEU A 835 30.80 -20.39 -19.06
C LEU A 835 31.58 -19.66 -20.17
N ARG A 836 32.42 -20.38 -20.94
CA ARG A 836 33.15 -19.83 -22.09
C ARG A 836 32.21 -19.29 -23.16
N ASP A 837 31.19 -20.05 -23.52
CA ASP A 837 30.15 -19.65 -24.48
C ASP A 837 29.31 -18.46 -23.97
N ALA A 838 28.99 -18.41 -22.67
CA ALA A 838 28.28 -17.27 -22.07
C ALA A 838 29.14 -15.99 -22.01
N VAL A 839 30.47 -16.08 -21.86
CA VAL A 839 31.35 -14.89 -21.92
C VAL A 839 31.53 -14.38 -23.35
N GLN A 840 31.51 -15.27 -24.35
CA GLN A 840 31.73 -14.90 -25.75
C GLN A 840 30.46 -14.44 -26.48
N ASN A 841 29.32 -15.10 -26.24
CA ASN A 841 28.11 -14.97 -27.07
C ASN A 841 26.90 -14.34 -26.35
N LEU A 842 27.03 -13.91 -25.08
CA LEU A 842 25.93 -13.29 -24.33
C LEU A 842 26.10 -11.75 -24.25
N PRO A 843 25.16 -10.96 -24.82
CA PRO A 843 25.31 -9.52 -24.99
C PRO A 843 25.26 -8.77 -23.64
N GLY A 844 26.36 -8.11 -23.27
CA GLY A 844 26.49 -7.39 -21.99
C GLY A 844 27.34 -8.10 -20.92
N CYS A 845 27.90 -9.28 -21.22
CA CYS A 845 28.99 -9.86 -20.44
C CYS A 845 30.30 -9.07 -20.67
N ASN A 846 30.86 -8.47 -19.62
CA ASN A 846 32.23 -7.97 -19.65
C ASN A 846 33.19 -9.06 -19.12
N ILE A 847 34.35 -9.24 -19.75
CA ILE A 847 35.37 -10.23 -19.32
C ILE A 847 35.77 -9.99 -17.85
N GLU A 848 35.85 -8.72 -17.43
CA GLU A 848 36.10 -8.32 -16.04
C GLU A 848 35.08 -8.92 -15.06
N THR A 849 33.78 -8.93 -15.41
CA THR A 849 32.73 -9.53 -14.56
C THR A 849 32.81 -11.06 -14.48
N ALA A 850 33.42 -11.72 -15.47
CA ALA A 850 33.74 -13.14 -15.41
C ALA A 850 34.98 -13.43 -14.55
N LEU A 851 36.01 -12.57 -14.64
CA LEU A 851 37.21 -12.67 -13.80
C LEU A 851 36.88 -12.47 -12.31
N ASP A 852 36.07 -11.46 -11.99
CA ASP A 852 35.50 -11.24 -10.65
C ASP A 852 34.86 -12.51 -10.08
N VAL A 853 33.96 -13.13 -10.86
CA VAL A 853 33.22 -14.34 -10.47
C VAL A 853 34.13 -15.56 -10.32
N LEU A 854 35.14 -15.72 -11.18
CA LEU A 854 36.14 -16.78 -11.06
C LEU A 854 37.00 -16.60 -9.80
N VAL A 855 37.32 -15.35 -9.41
CA VAL A 855 38.00 -15.05 -8.14
C VAL A 855 37.09 -15.33 -6.93
N GLU A 856 35.83 -14.87 -6.95
CA GLU A 856 34.84 -15.15 -5.89
C GLU A 856 34.62 -16.67 -5.67
N THR A 857 34.73 -17.48 -6.73
CA THR A 857 34.61 -18.95 -6.68
C THR A 857 35.94 -19.68 -6.43
N ASN A 858 37.03 -18.97 -6.11
CA ASN A 858 38.41 -19.49 -5.95
C ASN A 858 39.00 -20.21 -7.18
N ARG A 859 38.42 -20.02 -8.37
CA ARG A 859 38.84 -20.61 -9.65
C ARG A 859 40.03 -19.88 -10.28
N THR A 860 41.11 -19.81 -9.49
CA THR A 860 42.30 -18.99 -9.74
C THR A 860 43.12 -19.41 -10.98
N THR A 861 43.13 -20.68 -11.35
CA THR A 861 43.73 -21.15 -12.61
C THR A 861 43.04 -20.53 -13.81
N ASP A 862 41.71 -20.58 -13.80
CA ASP A 862 40.87 -20.28 -14.95
C ASP A 862 40.83 -18.76 -15.17
N SER A 863 40.83 -17.97 -14.08
CA SER A 863 41.00 -16.52 -14.16
C SER A 863 42.30 -16.08 -14.85
N VAL A 864 43.38 -16.89 -14.77
CA VAL A 864 44.63 -16.61 -15.49
C VAL A 864 44.58 -17.10 -16.94
N GLU A 865 43.78 -18.14 -17.27
CA GLU A 865 43.51 -18.54 -18.66
C GLU A 865 42.66 -17.49 -19.40
N PHE A 866 41.55 -17.05 -18.81
CA PHE A 866 40.58 -16.12 -19.42
C PHE A 866 41.12 -14.69 -19.65
N PHE A 867 42.13 -14.23 -18.91
CA PHE A 867 42.70 -12.88 -19.06
C PHE A 867 43.21 -12.60 -20.49
N ASN A 868 42.78 -11.52 -21.14
CA ASN A 868 43.18 -11.15 -22.49
C ASN A 868 43.43 -9.63 -22.65
N ASP A 869 43.68 -9.18 -23.88
CA ASP A 869 44.01 -7.77 -24.21
C ASP A 869 42.90 -6.76 -23.86
N ASP A 870 41.64 -7.21 -23.76
CA ASP A 870 40.46 -6.36 -23.52
C ASP A 870 40.22 -6.02 -22.04
N VAL A 871 41.06 -6.51 -21.12
CA VAL A 871 40.93 -6.35 -19.66
C VAL A 871 41.65 -5.08 -19.19
N SER A 872 41.02 -4.26 -18.34
CA SER A 872 41.65 -3.03 -17.84
C SER A 872 42.81 -3.29 -16.87
N SER A 873 43.71 -2.31 -16.75
CA SER A 873 44.79 -2.34 -15.76
C SER A 873 44.28 -2.36 -14.30
N ASP A 874 43.06 -1.89 -14.04
CA ASP A 874 42.46 -1.89 -12.70
C ASP A 874 41.87 -3.26 -12.35
N ALA A 875 41.32 -3.98 -13.34
CA ALA A 875 40.95 -5.39 -13.20
C ALA A 875 42.18 -6.30 -13.02
N PHE A 876 43.29 -6.01 -13.71
CA PHE A 876 44.59 -6.62 -13.42
C PHE A 876 45.01 -6.34 -11.96
N GLU A 877 44.85 -5.10 -11.48
CA GLU A 877 44.86 -4.69 -10.04
C GLU A 877 44.23 -5.74 -9.10
N SER A 878 42.91 -5.90 -9.18
CA SER A 878 42.16 -6.76 -8.26
C SER A 878 42.61 -8.23 -8.36
N LEU A 879 42.73 -8.76 -9.58
CA LEU A 879 43.11 -10.14 -9.85
C LEU A 879 44.52 -10.46 -9.32
N PHE A 880 45.50 -9.60 -9.62
CA PHE A 880 46.89 -9.77 -9.19
C PHE A 880 47.02 -9.66 -7.66
N HIS A 881 46.28 -8.75 -7.03
CA HIS A 881 46.32 -8.64 -5.58
C HIS A 881 45.74 -9.88 -4.89
N GLU A 882 44.63 -10.45 -5.38
CA GLU A 882 44.00 -11.61 -4.76
C GLU A 882 44.81 -12.90 -4.96
N LEU A 883 45.42 -13.10 -6.14
CA LEU A 883 46.38 -14.19 -6.37
C LEU A 883 47.60 -14.10 -5.44
N CYS A 884 48.02 -12.88 -5.07
CA CYS A 884 49.06 -12.67 -4.06
C CYS A 884 48.58 -12.93 -2.62
N LYS A 885 47.27 -12.94 -2.33
CA LYS A 885 46.73 -13.32 -1.02
C LYS A 885 46.47 -14.83 -0.91
N SER A 886 46.04 -15.48 -2.00
CA SER A 886 45.64 -16.89 -2.03
C SER A 886 46.79 -17.90 -1.98
N GLY A 887 48.04 -17.43 -1.79
CA GLY A 887 49.20 -18.30 -1.58
C GLY A 887 49.63 -19.07 -2.83
N ASN A 888 49.42 -18.51 -4.03
CA ASN A 888 49.86 -19.10 -5.30
C ASN A 888 50.72 -18.11 -6.11
N PRO A 889 51.94 -17.79 -5.67
CA PRO A 889 52.80 -16.82 -6.36
C PRO A 889 53.24 -17.28 -7.76
N VAL A 890 53.16 -18.58 -8.06
CA VAL A 890 53.35 -19.10 -9.42
C VAL A 890 52.26 -18.59 -10.37
N LEU A 891 51.00 -18.51 -9.95
CA LEU A 891 49.92 -17.92 -10.76
C LEU A 891 50.02 -16.39 -10.83
N GLY A 892 50.47 -15.73 -9.75
CA GLY A 892 50.83 -14.31 -9.80
C GLY A 892 51.97 -14.02 -10.78
N ALA A 893 52.95 -14.93 -10.89
CA ALA A 893 54.04 -14.85 -11.85
C ALA A 893 53.58 -15.09 -13.29
N THR A 894 52.77 -16.12 -13.57
CA THR A 894 52.26 -16.36 -14.93
C THR A 894 51.33 -15.24 -15.40
N LEU A 895 50.52 -14.64 -14.51
CA LEU A 895 49.73 -13.47 -14.83
C LEU A 895 50.60 -12.23 -15.15
N LEU A 896 51.63 -11.94 -14.35
CA LEU A 896 52.61 -10.89 -14.66
C LEU A 896 53.29 -11.13 -16.01
N LEU A 897 53.71 -12.37 -16.28
CA LEU A 897 54.32 -12.77 -17.56
C LEU A 897 53.35 -12.70 -18.74
N LYS A 898 52.04 -12.83 -18.51
CA LYS A 898 50.99 -12.64 -19.52
C LYS A 898 50.81 -11.14 -19.79
N TYR A 899 50.49 -10.35 -18.78
CA TYR A 899 50.32 -8.89 -18.88
C TYR A 899 51.55 -8.20 -19.52
N ALA A 900 52.77 -8.57 -19.13
CA ALA A 900 54.01 -8.05 -19.71
C ALA A 900 54.28 -8.44 -21.18
N ARG A 901 53.54 -9.41 -21.75
CA ARG A 901 53.54 -9.74 -23.19
C ARG A 901 52.49 -8.96 -23.96
N LEU A 902 51.35 -8.68 -23.33
CA LEU A 902 50.20 -8.03 -23.94
C LEU A 902 50.39 -6.49 -24.00
N HIS A 903 50.64 -5.87 -22.85
CA HIS A 903 50.81 -4.41 -22.73
C HIS A 903 52.29 -3.97 -22.65
N GLY A 904 53.21 -4.93 -22.51
CA GLY A 904 54.65 -4.70 -22.51
C GLY A 904 55.28 -4.45 -21.12
N LEU A 905 56.60 -4.37 -21.09
CA LEU A 905 57.40 -4.30 -19.87
C LEU A 905 57.35 -2.93 -19.15
N THR A 906 56.90 -1.87 -19.83
CA THR A 906 56.82 -0.50 -19.27
C THR A 906 55.67 -0.30 -18.28
N GLU A 907 54.59 -1.08 -18.39
CA GLU A 907 53.40 -0.94 -17.52
C GLU A 907 53.51 -1.79 -16.24
N VAL A 908 54.51 -2.66 -16.14
CA VAL A 908 54.73 -3.52 -14.98
C VAL A 908 55.43 -2.74 -13.87
N HIS A 909 54.66 -2.23 -12.90
CA HIS A 909 55.24 -1.46 -11.80
C HIS A 909 56.22 -2.32 -10.96
N PRO A 910 57.49 -1.89 -10.73
CA PRO A 910 58.54 -2.72 -10.13
C PRO A 910 58.20 -3.36 -8.77
N ASN A 911 57.40 -2.69 -7.92
CA ASN A 911 56.95 -3.28 -6.65
C ASN A 911 56.16 -4.60 -6.82
N ARG A 912 55.47 -4.80 -7.95
CA ARG A 912 54.73 -6.05 -8.25
C ARG A 912 55.71 -7.22 -8.40
N VAL A 913 56.79 -6.99 -9.13
CA VAL A 913 57.89 -7.93 -9.35
C VAL A 913 58.62 -8.24 -8.03
N ILE A 914 58.90 -7.23 -7.19
CA ILE A 914 59.48 -7.42 -5.85
C ILE A 914 58.59 -8.36 -5.01
N ARG A 915 57.28 -8.12 -4.96
CA ARG A 915 56.34 -8.92 -4.15
C ARG A 915 56.31 -10.39 -4.59
N VAL A 916 56.18 -10.65 -5.90
CA VAL A 916 56.10 -12.02 -6.41
C VAL A 916 57.44 -12.76 -6.33
N THR A 917 58.57 -12.11 -6.63
CA THR A 917 59.89 -12.75 -6.52
C THR A 917 60.23 -13.12 -5.06
N ASN A 918 59.86 -12.27 -4.09
CA ASN A 918 59.97 -12.62 -2.67
C ASN A 918 59.08 -13.81 -2.27
N ALA A 919 57.85 -13.89 -2.76
CA ALA A 919 56.95 -15.00 -2.46
C ALA A 919 57.42 -16.31 -3.09
N LEU A 920 57.83 -16.29 -4.37
CA LEU A 920 58.45 -17.43 -5.05
C LEU A 920 59.71 -17.91 -4.34
N ALA A 921 60.58 -16.99 -3.88
CA ALA A 921 61.78 -17.33 -3.13
C ALA A 921 61.47 -17.97 -1.77
N GLY A 922 60.46 -17.46 -1.05
CA GLY A 922 59.98 -18.03 0.22
C GLY A 922 59.41 -19.44 0.09
N GLU A 923 58.87 -19.80 -1.08
CA GLU A 923 58.38 -21.15 -1.41
C GLU A 923 59.43 -22.05 -2.08
N GLY A 924 60.63 -21.54 -2.37
CA GLY A 924 61.68 -22.28 -3.08
C GLY A 924 61.50 -22.39 -4.60
N ASN A 925 60.53 -21.68 -5.19
CA ASN A 925 60.25 -21.63 -6.63
C ASN A 925 61.25 -20.72 -7.40
N LEU A 926 62.55 -20.89 -7.12
CA LEU A 926 63.64 -20.01 -7.56
C LEU A 926 63.75 -19.88 -9.09
N VAL A 927 63.40 -20.93 -9.86
CA VAL A 927 63.48 -20.92 -11.33
C VAL A 927 62.50 -19.93 -11.97
N GLU A 928 61.28 -19.81 -11.45
CA GLU A 928 60.32 -18.82 -11.97
C GLU A 928 60.66 -17.40 -11.50
N ALA A 929 61.24 -17.26 -10.30
CA ALA A 929 61.77 -15.97 -9.84
C ALA A 929 62.93 -15.51 -10.73
N GLU A 930 63.83 -16.42 -11.13
CA GLU A 930 64.94 -16.13 -12.04
C GLU A 930 64.43 -15.67 -13.41
N LYS A 931 63.55 -16.44 -14.05
CA LYS A 931 62.95 -16.08 -15.36
C LYS A 931 62.29 -14.71 -15.37
N LEU A 932 61.56 -14.38 -14.30
CA LEU A 932 60.82 -13.12 -14.18
C LEU A 932 61.77 -11.92 -13.96
N LEU A 933 62.92 -12.13 -13.32
CA LEU A 933 63.98 -11.11 -13.18
C LEU A 933 64.87 -10.99 -14.43
N GLN A 934 65.20 -12.10 -15.11
CA GLN A 934 65.97 -12.13 -16.36
C GLN A 934 65.36 -11.23 -17.44
N MET A 935 64.04 -11.07 -17.48
CA MET A 935 63.34 -10.17 -18.41
C MET A 935 63.79 -8.70 -18.35
N TYR A 936 64.38 -8.25 -17.24
CA TYR A 936 64.93 -6.89 -17.08
C TYR A 936 66.45 -6.82 -17.34
N LEU A 937 67.15 -7.96 -17.40
CA LEU A 937 68.58 -8.06 -17.70
C LEU A 937 68.86 -8.10 -19.21
N ASP A 938 68.09 -8.88 -19.97
CA ASP A 938 68.41 -9.23 -21.36
C ASP A 938 68.30 -8.04 -22.34
N GLY A 939 67.60 -6.96 -21.98
CA GLY A 939 67.47 -5.72 -22.75
C GLY A 939 66.77 -5.83 -24.12
N SER A 940 66.53 -7.05 -24.61
CA SER A 940 65.97 -7.40 -25.92
C SER A 940 64.52 -6.95 -26.14
N LYS A 941 63.86 -6.43 -25.10
CA LYS A 941 62.47 -5.95 -25.11
C LYS A 941 62.32 -4.47 -24.74
N GLY A 942 63.36 -3.66 -24.97
CA GLY A 942 63.32 -2.19 -24.92
C GLY A 942 63.46 -1.57 -23.52
N VAL A 943 63.05 -2.26 -22.46
CA VAL A 943 63.33 -1.87 -21.06
C VAL A 943 64.60 -2.56 -20.58
N SER A 944 65.52 -1.80 -19.98
CA SER A 944 66.73 -2.28 -19.33
C SER A 944 66.71 -1.92 -17.84
N LEU A 945 67.28 -2.77 -16.99
CA LEU A 945 67.40 -2.54 -15.54
C LEU A 945 67.97 -1.15 -15.18
N LYS A 946 68.84 -0.55 -16.03
CA LYS A 946 69.34 0.83 -15.91
C LYS A 946 68.25 1.90 -15.78
N GLN A 947 67.10 1.71 -16.45
CA GLN A 947 65.99 2.65 -16.51
C GLN A 947 65.05 2.53 -15.30
N MET A 948 65.17 1.45 -14.52
CA MET A 948 64.30 1.18 -13.37
C MET A 948 64.76 1.94 -12.12
N PRO A 949 63.89 2.19 -11.13
CA PRO A 949 64.25 2.87 -9.88
C PRO A 949 65.38 2.18 -9.11
N ALA A 950 66.24 2.95 -8.45
CA ALA A 950 67.42 2.44 -7.74
C ALA A 950 67.11 1.37 -6.67
N TYR A 951 65.95 1.44 -6.00
CA TYR A 951 65.53 0.42 -5.04
C TYR A 951 65.19 -0.92 -5.74
N PHE A 952 64.68 -0.88 -6.97
CA PHE A 952 64.39 -2.06 -7.76
C PHE A 952 65.67 -2.67 -8.33
N GLN A 953 66.61 -1.82 -8.78
CA GLN A 953 67.97 -2.28 -9.14
C GLN A 953 68.61 -3.03 -7.96
N GLN A 954 68.57 -2.45 -6.75
CA GLN A 954 69.10 -3.10 -5.53
C GLN A 954 68.39 -4.44 -5.25
N HIS A 955 67.05 -4.48 -5.23
CA HIS A 955 66.31 -5.71 -4.96
C HIS A 955 66.58 -6.81 -6.00
N THR A 956 66.60 -6.46 -7.29
CA THR A 956 66.91 -7.40 -8.38
C THR A 956 68.31 -7.96 -8.23
N ILE A 957 69.31 -7.15 -7.86
CA ILE A 957 70.67 -7.64 -7.58
C ILE A 957 70.65 -8.58 -6.37
N GLU A 958 70.12 -8.15 -5.23
CA GLU A 958 70.13 -8.94 -3.98
C GLU A 958 69.43 -10.30 -4.16
N MET A 959 68.28 -10.33 -4.85
CA MET A 959 67.55 -11.56 -5.16
C MET A 959 68.29 -12.46 -6.17
N LEU A 960 68.94 -11.90 -7.20
CA LEU A 960 69.74 -12.67 -8.15
C LEU A 960 71.04 -13.21 -7.52
N LEU A 961 71.66 -12.47 -6.58
CA LEU A 961 72.81 -12.97 -5.83
C LEU A 961 72.43 -14.17 -4.96
N PHE A 962 71.26 -14.13 -4.32
CA PHE A 962 70.72 -15.29 -3.60
C PHE A 962 70.43 -16.48 -4.54
N ILE A 963 69.69 -16.26 -5.62
CA ILE A 963 69.34 -17.31 -6.61
C ILE A 963 70.59 -17.94 -7.23
N TYR A 964 71.57 -17.13 -7.68
CA TYR A 964 72.82 -17.63 -8.24
C TYR A 964 73.74 -18.25 -7.18
N GLY A 965 73.62 -17.87 -5.92
CA GLY A 965 74.30 -18.51 -4.79
C GLY A 965 73.79 -19.94 -4.56
N GLU A 966 72.48 -20.10 -4.42
CA GLU A 966 71.83 -21.41 -4.21
C GLU A 966 72.02 -22.37 -5.41
N PHE A 967 71.94 -21.86 -6.65
CA PHE A 967 72.22 -22.67 -7.85
C PHE A 967 73.72 -22.85 -8.17
N GLY A 968 74.63 -22.11 -7.51
CA GLY A 968 76.06 -22.15 -7.80
C GLY A 968 76.45 -21.57 -9.17
N HIS A 969 75.65 -20.66 -9.72
CA HIS A 969 75.88 -20.02 -11.02
C HIS A 969 76.93 -18.89 -10.91
N PHE A 970 78.14 -19.22 -10.46
CA PHE A 970 79.17 -18.24 -10.08
C PHE A 970 79.67 -17.34 -11.24
N ASP A 971 79.71 -17.84 -12.48
CA ASP A 971 80.02 -16.99 -13.63
C ASP A 971 78.87 -16.02 -13.96
N ALA A 972 77.60 -16.42 -13.78
CA ALA A 972 76.47 -15.50 -13.93
C ALA A 972 76.52 -14.39 -12.86
N MET A 973 76.73 -14.80 -11.59
CA MET A 973 76.98 -13.91 -10.46
C MET A 973 78.11 -12.91 -10.75
N ARG A 974 79.25 -13.39 -11.27
CA ARG A 974 80.37 -12.53 -11.70
C ARG A 974 79.96 -11.51 -12.77
N THR A 975 79.20 -11.92 -13.79
CA THR A 975 78.78 -10.99 -14.86
C THR A 975 77.83 -9.88 -14.40
N LEU A 976 77.15 -10.01 -13.25
CA LEU A 976 76.38 -8.91 -12.64
C LEU A 976 77.28 -7.77 -12.16
N PHE A 977 78.53 -8.07 -11.76
CA PHE A 977 79.51 -7.07 -11.30
C PHE A 977 80.39 -6.53 -12.42
N GLU A 978 80.66 -7.32 -13.48
CA GLU A 978 81.55 -6.92 -14.58
C GLU A 978 80.86 -6.13 -15.70
N LYS A 979 79.61 -6.46 -16.02
CA LYS A 979 78.84 -5.67 -16.99
C LYS A 979 78.34 -4.42 -16.26
N GLU A 980 78.70 -3.23 -16.74
CA GLU A 980 78.17 -1.95 -16.23
C GLU A 980 76.65 -1.85 -16.51
N LEU A 981 75.83 -2.49 -15.69
CA LEU A 981 74.38 -2.68 -15.89
C LEU A 981 73.50 -1.74 -15.08
N MET A 982 74.09 -0.91 -14.21
CA MET A 982 73.38 -0.23 -13.12
C MET A 982 73.59 1.29 -13.14
N ALA A 983 72.63 2.01 -12.56
CA ALA A 983 72.82 3.38 -12.06
C ALA A 983 73.02 3.40 -10.53
N PHE A 984 72.74 2.28 -9.85
CA PHE A 984 72.94 2.08 -8.42
C PHE A 984 74.41 1.78 -8.06
N PRO A 985 75.01 2.48 -7.07
CA PRO A 985 76.37 2.21 -6.62
C PRO A 985 76.44 0.95 -5.73
N LEU A 986 77.17 -0.06 -6.20
CA LEU A 986 77.41 -1.32 -5.48
C LEU A 986 78.19 -1.06 -4.18
N LYS A 987 77.54 -1.25 -3.05
CA LYS A 987 78.16 -1.23 -1.69
C LYS A 987 79.01 -2.49 -1.48
N VAL A 988 80.02 -2.42 -0.61
CA VAL A 988 80.86 -3.56 -0.18
C VAL A 988 80.02 -4.78 0.23
N ALA A 989 78.89 -4.56 0.91
CA ALA A 989 77.97 -5.62 1.36
C ALA A 989 77.48 -6.58 0.25
N HIS A 990 77.35 -6.14 -1.00
CA HIS A 990 76.94 -7.03 -2.10
C HIS A 990 78.10 -7.93 -2.56
N TYR A 991 79.34 -7.42 -2.52
CA TYR A 991 80.55 -8.20 -2.77
C TYR A 991 80.80 -9.17 -1.61
N GLU A 992 80.57 -8.75 -0.35
CA GLU A 992 80.60 -9.62 0.83
C GLU A 992 79.61 -10.78 0.67
N ALA A 993 78.33 -10.52 0.40
CA ALA A 993 77.33 -11.57 0.19
C ALA A 993 77.68 -12.51 -0.97
N ALA A 994 78.12 -11.98 -2.12
CA ALA A 994 78.55 -12.80 -3.26
C ALA A 994 79.76 -13.70 -2.91
N MET A 995 80.74 -13.17 -2.18
CA MET A 995 81.89 -13.93 -1.68
C MET A 995 81.51 -14.93 -0.58
N GLU A 996 80.50 -14.65 0.24
CA GLU A 996 79.94 -15.59 1.22
C GLU A 996 79.25 -16.78 0.53
N TYR A 997 78.41 -16.54 -0.49
CA TYR A 997 77.83 -17.63 -1.28
C TYR A 997 78.91 -18.47 -1.98
N CYS A 998 79.96 -17.81 -2.49
CA CYS A 998 81.14 -18.50 -3.04
C CYS A 998 81.93 -19.29 -1.96
N ALA A 999 81.92 -18.88 -0.69
CA ALA A 999 82.58 -19.59 0.41
C ALA A 999 81.71 -20.69 1.04
N GLN A 1000 80.39 -20.63 0.88
CA GLN A 1000 79.41 -21.63 1.34
C GLN A 1000 79.06 -22.67 0.24
N SER A 1001 79.64 -22.55 -0.95
CA SER A 1001 79.42 -23.44 -2.10
C SER A 1001 79.75 -24.91 -1.80
N ARG A 1002 79.03 -25.83 -2.48
CA ARG A 1002 79.36 -27.27 -2.46
C ARG A 1002 80.59 -27.62 -3.31
N ASP A 1003 80.87 -26.83 -4.34
CA ASP A 1003 82.12 -26.89 -5.09
C ASP A 1003 83.12 -25.89 -4.48
N GLU A 1004 83.98 -26.40 -3.60
CA GLU A 1004 85.00 -25.60 -2.89
C GLU A 1004 86.00 -24.95 -3.87
N LEU A 1005 86.22 -25.53 -5.06
CA LEU A 1005 87.18 -25.04 -6.04
C LEU A 1005 86.59 -23.93 -6.90
N ALA A 1006 85.41 -24.16 -7.49
CA ALA A 1006 84.71 -23.15 -8.29
C ALA A 1006 84.36 -21.91 -7.45
N GLY A 1007 83.89 -22.13 -6.22
CA GLY A 1007 83.59 -21.06 -5.26
C GLY A 1007 84.84 -20.26 -4.87
N ALA A 1008 85.95 -20.90 -4.53
CA ALA A 1008 87.18 -20.18 -4.17
C ALA A 1008 87.77 -19.39 -5.37
N VAL A 1009 87.72 -19.93 -6.58
CA VAL A 1009 88.14 -19.21 -7.80
C VAL A 1009 87.22 -18.03 -8.11
N ALA A 1010 85.90 -18.18 -7.92
CA ALA A 1010 84.94 -17.09 -8.10
C ALA A 1010 85.12 -15.98 -7.05
N SER A 1011 85.30 -16.34 -5.78
CA SER A 1011 85.59 -15.41 -4.67
C SER A 1011 86.82 -14.53 -4.94
N LEU A 1012 87.92 -15.12 -5.44
CA LEU A 1012 89.12 -14.35 -5.82
C LEU A 1012 88.89 -13.45 -7.04
N LYS A 1013 88.14 -13.90 -8.05
CA LYS A 1013 87.76 -13.05 -9.20
C LYS A 1013 86.86 -11.87 -8.78
N LEU A 1014 85.89 -12.10 -7.88
CA LEU A 1014 85.03 -11.05 -7.33
C LEU A 1014 85.83 -10.01 -6.54
N PHE A 1015 86.84 -10.44 -5.77
CA PHE A 1015 87.76 -9.52 -5.10
C PHE A 1015 88.67 -8.76 -6.07
N GLU A 1016 89.09 -9.36 -7.18
CA GLU A 1016 89.80 -8.62 -8.23
C GLU A 1016 88.91 -7.56 -8.88
N VAL A 1017 87.63 -7.86 -9.13
CA VAL A 1017 86.65 -6.87 -9.63
C VAL A 1017 86.39 -5.75 -8.60
N LEU A 1018 86.30 -6.06 -7.30
CA LEU A 1018 86.24 -5.06 -6.23
C LEU A 1018 87.49 -4.14 -6.24
N ARG A 1019 88.67 -4.70 -6.49
CA ARG A 1019 89.96 -3.98 -6.53
C ARG A 1019 90.08 -3.05 -7.74
N THR A 1020 89.54 -3.44 -8.91
CA THR A 1020 89.63 -2.63 -10.14
C THR A 1020 88.53 -1.57 -10.24
N HIS A 1021 87.30 -1.86 -9.78
CA HIS A 1021 86.18 -0.92 -9.87
C HIS A 1021 86.18 0.11 -8.72
N GLY A 1022 87.04 1.12 -8.84
CA GLY A 1022 86.88 2.39 -8.10
C GLY A 1022 87.34 2.38 -6.63
N PHE A 1023 88.20 1.43 -6.23
CA PHE A 1023 88.83 1.34 -4.90
C PHE A 1023 87.86 1.55 -3.73
N ILE A 1024 86.72 0.83 -3.75
CA ILE A 1024 85.81 0.79 -2.61
C ILE A 1024 86.55 0.10 -1.45
N GLN A 1025 86.82 0.82 -0.36
CA GLN A 1025 87.65 0.32 0.75
C GLN A 1025 87.15 -1.04 1.24
N PRO A 1026 87.91 -2.14 1.06
CA PRO A 1026 87.44 -3.47 1.43
C PRO A 1026 87.32 -3.60 2.94
N SER A 1027 86.29 -4.28 3.42
CA SER A 1027 86.14 -4.55 4.84
C SER A 1027 87.20 -5.52 5.33
N GLY A 1028 87.51 -5.50 6.64
CA GLY A 1028 88.33 -6.54 7.25
C GLY A 1028 87.78 -7.96 7.05
N TYR A 1029 86.49 -8.10 6.71
CA TYR A 1029 85.83 -9.38 6.45
C TYR A 1029 86.04 -9.87 5.01
N THR A 1030 85.97 -9.00 4.00
CA THR A 1030 86.36 -9.35 2.60
C THR A 1030 87.81 -9.85 2.51
N TYR A 1031 88.73 -9.27 3.29
CA TYR A 1031 90.11 -9.76 3.42
C TYR A 1031 90.21 -11.14 4.08
N LEU A 1032 89.29 -11.50 4.99
CA LEU A 1032 89.27 -12.83 5.59
C LEU A 1032 88.67 -13.88 4.64
N LEU A 1033 87.60 -13.55 3.91
CA LEU A 1033 87.01 -14.43 2.89
C LEU A 1033 87.98 -14.72 1.73
N THR A 1034 88.76 -13.74 1.29
CA THR A 1034 89.83 -13.98 0.30
C THR A 1034 90.96 -14.84 0.86
N LEU A 1035 91.47 -14.55 2.06
CA LEU A 1035 92.51 -15.38 2.69
C LEU A 1035 92.03 -16.82 2.95
N GLN A 1036 90.76 -17.01 3.32
CA GLN A 1036 90.11 -18.32 3.39
C GLN A 1036 90.09 -19.01 2.01
N SER A 1037 89.70 -18.30 0.96
CA SER A 1037 89.64 -18.81 -0.42
C SER A 1037 91.04 -19.21 -0.94
N CYS A 1038 92.07 -18.41 -0.68
CA CYS A 1038 93.47 -18.77 -0.94
C CYS A 1038 93.88 -20.05 -0.19
N LEU A 1039 93.62 -20.13 1.12
CA LEU A 1039 94.02 -21.30 1.92
C LEU A 1039 93.23 -22.57 1.57
N ARG A 1040 92.01 -22.46 1.03
CA ARG A 1040 91.28 -23.57 0.43
C ARG A 1040 91.90 -24.02 -0.89
N LEU A 1041 92.29 -23.10 -1.77
CA LEU A 1041 93.01 -23.44 -3.00
C LEU A 1041 94.39 -24.07 -2.72
N GLU A 1042 95.13 -23.63 -1.69
CA GLU A 1042 96.38 -24.29 -1.28
C GLU A 1042 96.14 -25.73 -0.77
N ARG A 1043 94.97 -26.00 -0.17
CA ARG A 1043 94.57 -27.34 0.29
C ARG A 1043 94.17 -28.27 -0.87
N LEU A 1044 93.53 -27.72 -1.91
CA LEU A 1044 92.96 -28.49 -3.02
C LEU A 1044 93.94 -28.67 -4.19
N GLU A 1045 94.68 -27.63 -4.58
CA GLU A 1045 95.66 -27.67 -5.66
C GLU A 1045 97.10 -27.81 -5.14
N SER A 1046 97.50 -29.04 -4.83
CA SER A 1046 98.87 -29.36 -4.38
C SER A 1046 99.98 -28.99 -5.39
N VAL A 1047 99.63 -28.77 -6.66
CA VAL A 1047 100.57 -28.42 -7.75
C VAL A 1047 100.81 -26.90 -7.86
N ASN A 1048 99.80 -26.08 -7.59
CA ASN A 1048 99.84 -24.61 -7.77
C ASN A 1048 100.11 -23.83 -6.47
N ALA A 1049 100.41 -24.52 -5.37
CA ALA A 1049 100.59 -23.94 -4.04
C ALA A 1049 101.66 -22.81 -3.96
N SER A 1050 102.58 -22.69 -4.91
CA SER A 1050 103.51 -21.56 -5.03
C SER A 1050 102.82 -20.28 -5.52
N ALA A 1051 101.96 -20.37 -6.53
CA ALA A 1051 101.18 -19.25 -7.06
C ALA A 1051 100.15 -18.78 -6.03
N VAL A 1052 99.46 -19.71 -5.36
CA VAL A 1052 98.50 -19.41 -4.29
C VAL A 1052 99.18 -18.74 -3.08
N LYS A 1053 100.42 -19.13 -2.75
CA LYS A 1053 101.24 -18.41 -1.76
C LYS A 1053 101.59 -16.99 -2.20
N SER A 1054 101.92 -16.79 -3.48
CA SER A 1054 102.21 -15.44 -3.97
C SER A 1054 100.98 -14.53 -3.95
N THR A 1055 99.77 -15.01 -4.30
CA THR A 1055 98.55 -14.18 -4.20
C THR A 1055 98.15 -13.91 -2.75
N GLY A 1056 98.24 -14.90 -1.85
CA GLY A 1056 98.05 -14.66 -0.41
C GLY A 1056 99.08 -13.68 0.18
N GLN A 1057 100.32 -13.68 -0.31
CA GLN A 1057 101.36 -12.72 0.08
C GLN A 1057 101.15 -11.33 -0.53
N ILE A 1058 100.60 -11.22 -1.74
CA ILE A 1058 100.20 -9.93 -2.34
C ILE A 1058 99.07 -9.31 -1.50
N ILE A 1059 98.02 -10.08 -1.17
CA ILE A 1059 96.91 -9.60 -0.32
C ILE A 1059 97.42 -9.12 1.05
N LEU A 1060 98.36 -9.84 1.67
CA LEU A 1060 99.00 -9.39 2.92
C LEU A 1060 99.95 -8.20 2.72
N GLY A 1061 100.57 -8.06 1.55
CA GLY A 1061 101.36 -6.90 1.13
C GLY A 1061 100.50 -5.65 1.06
N ASP A 1062 99.38 -5.69 0.31
CA ASP A 1062 98.40 -4.61 0.19
C ASP A 1062 97.87 -4.17 1.57
N VAL A 1063 97.57 -5.14 2.45
CA VAL A 1063 97.14 -4.90 3.85
C VAL A 1063 98.23 -4.23 4.69
N GLN A 1064 99.52 -4.51 4.41
CA GLN A 1064 100.64 -3.86 5.09
C GLN A 1064 100.95 -2.46 4.54
N GLU A 1065 100.95 -2.29 3.21
CA GLU A 1065 101.23 -1.03 2.53
C GLU A 1065 100.15 0.03 2.79
N HIS A 1066 98.88 -0.36 2.79
CA HIS A 1066 97.75 0.53 3.10
C HIS A 1066 97.41 0.60 4.60
N GLY A 1067 98.16 -0.09 5.47
CA GLY A 1067 98.00 -0.01 6.94
C GLY A 1067 96.74 -0.69 7.50
N PHE A 1068 96.02 -1.47 6.70
CA PHE A 1068 94.79 -2.18 7.10
C PHE A 1068 95.04 -3.37 8.05
N GLN A 1069 96.29 -3.62 8.43
CA GLN A 1069 96.74 -4.59 9.45
C GLN A 1069 95.82 -4.62 10.68
N LYS A 1070 95.47 -3.44 11.21
CA LYS A 1070 94.60 -3.33 12.40
C LYS A 1070 93.16 -3.76 12.11
N THR A 1071 92.58 -3.32 11.00
CA THR A 1071 91.21 -3.71 10.59
C THR A 1071 91.06 -5.21 10.35
N VAL A 1072 92.08 -5.87 9.78
CA VAL A 1072 92.07 -7.34 9.63
C VAL A 1072 92.24 -8.03 11.00
N ALA A 1073 93.12 -7.53 11.88
CA ALA A 1073 93.31 -8.09 13.21
C ALA A 1073 92.08 -7.91 14.14
N ASP A 1074 91.42 -6.76 14.11
CA ASP A 1074 90.20 -6.47 14.87
C ASP A 1074 89.04 -7.34 14.36
N GLU A 1075 88.88 -7.51 13.03
CA GLU A 1075 87.84 -8.38 12.47
C GLU A 1075 88.13 -9.87 12.71
N LEU A 1076 89.38 -10.34 12.59
CA LEU A 1076 89.75 -11.72 12.93
C LEU A 1076 89.47 -11.99 14.43
N THR A 1077 89.74 -11.02 15.29
CA THR A 1077 89.39 -11.09 16.73
C THR A 1077 87.87 -11.15 16.95
N LYS A 1078 87.08 -10.38 16.18
CA LYS A 1078 85.61 -10.39 16.20
C LYS A 1078 85.05 -11.73 15.71
N GLN A 1079 85.58 -12.29 14.63
CA GLN A 1079 85.17 -13.60 14.10
C GLN A 1079 85.52 -14.74 15.05
N VAL A 1080 86.73 -14.76 15.62
CA VAL A 1080 87.09 -15.76 16.66
C VAL A 1080 86.21 -15.61 17.91
N ALA A 1081 85.86 -14.40 18.33
CA ALA A 1081 84.91 -14.19 19.43
C ALA A 1081 83.47 -14.64 19.08
N SER A 1082 83.06 -14.55 17.81
CA SER A 1082 81.77 -15.05 17.32
C SER A 1082 81.74 -16.58 17.30
N ALA A 1083 82.77 -17.21 16.71
CA ALA A 1083 82.95 -18.67 16.72
C ALA A 1083 83.01 -19.22 18.14
N PHE A 1084 83.72 -18.55 19.06
CA PHE A 1084 83.78 -18.94 20.47
C PHE A 1084 82.39 -18.90 21.14
N LYS A 1085 81.62 -17.82 20.93
CA LYS A 1085 80.22 -17.74 21.39
C LYS A 1085 79.36 -18.86 20.79
N GLN A 1086 79.47 -19.13 19.48
CA GLN A 1086 78.70 -20.22 18.87
C GLN A 1086 79.09 -21.60 19.40
N VAL A 1087 80.36 -21.86 19.72
CA VAL A 1087 80.79 -23.12 20.35
C VAL A 1087 80.25 -23.23 21.79
N GLN A 1088 80.26 -22.14 22.58
CA GLN A 1088 79.56 -22.13 23.87
C GLN A 1088 78.05 -22.41 23.70
N ILE A 1089 77.37 -21.71 22.79
CA ILE A 1089 75.93 -21.87 22.54
C ILE A 1089 75.60 -23.28 22.02
N LYS A 1090 76.44 -23.90 21.17
CA LYS A 1090 76.26 -25.30 20.72
C LYS A 1090 76.43 -26.28 21.88
N ASN A 1091 77.41 -26.07 22.76
CA ASN A 1091 77.60 -26.90 23.96
C ASN A 1091 76.47 -26.72 24.99
N GLU A 1092 75.89 -25.52 25.14
CA GLU A 1092 74.71 -25.28 25.99
C GLU A 1092 73.41 -25.83 25.35
N LYS A 1093 73.25 -25.75 24.02
CA LYS A 1093 72.05 -26.25 23.30
C LYS A 1093 71.88 -27.78 23.36
N VAL A 1094 72.89 -28.54 23.78
CA VAL A 1094 72.74 -29.97 24.11
C VAL A 1094 71.73 -30.19 25.27
N ILE A 1095 71.49 -29.17 26.11
CA ILE A 1095 70.65 -29.29 27.32
C ILE A 1095 69.20 -28.79 27.14
N ARG A 1096 68.84 -28.05 26.07
CA ARG A 1096 67.44 -27.60 25.82
C ARG A 1096 67.00 -27.62 24.35
N ARG A 1097 65.93 -28.38 24.09
CA ARG A 1097 65.12 -28.39 22.85
C ARG A 1097 64.45 -27.03 22.58
N ILE A 1098 64.10 -26.75 21.31
CA ILE A 1098 62.71 -26.46 20.86
C ILE A 1098 62.59 -26.51 19.31
N LYS A 1099 61.36 -26.45 18.81
CA LYS A 1099 60.91 -26.74 17.43
C LYS A 1099 61.03 -25.53 16.47
N LYS A 1100 60.99 -25.85 15.17
CA LYS A 1100 60.54 -25.03 14.02
C LYS A 1100 61.22 -23.66 13.76
N GLU A 1101 62.13 -23.70 12.80
CA GLU A 1101 61.97 -23.04 11.48
C GLU A 1101 61.39 -21.60 11.47
N GLY A 1102 62.21 -20.64 11.06
CA GLY A 1102 61.79 -19.25 10.80
C GLY A 1102 62.92 -18.22 10.89
N GLU A 1103 63.95 -18.49 11.69
CA GLU A 1103 65.15 -17.67 11.77
C GLU A 1103 66.21 -18.17 10.77
N SER A 1104 66.69 -17.28 9.88
CA SER A 1104 67.88 -17.54 9.08
C SER A 1104 69.07 -17.74 10.03
N ALA A 1105 69.67 -18.93 10.02
CA ALA A 1105 70.86 -19.18 10.82
C ALA A 1105 72.00 -18.26 10.37
N ASP A 1106 72.70 -17.62 11.30
CA ASP A 1106 73.94 -16.89 11.03
C ASP A 1106 75.02 -17.87 10.53
N THR A 1107 75.05 -18.13 9.21
CA THR A 1107 75.99 -19.05 8.55
C THR A 1107 77.33 -18.40 8.17
N SER A 1108 77.47 -17.08 8.34
CA SER A 1108 78.64 -16.24 8.01
C SER A 1108 79.88 -16.44 8.91
N ILE A 1109 80.01 -17.60 9.55
CA ILE A 1109 81.07 -17.89 10.53
C ILE A 1109 81.98 -19.01 10.01
N MET A 1110 83.19 -18.60 9.59
CA MET A 1110 84.31 -19.48 9.25
C MET A 1110 84.58 -20.52 10.34
N SER A 1111 85.03 -21.71 9.95
CA SER A 1111 85.29 -22.77 10.93
C SER A 1111 86.45 -22.40 11.88
N PRO A 1112 86.47 -22.92 13.13
CA PRO A 1112 87.58 -22.70 14.06
C PRO A 1112 88.94 -23.11 13.48
N GLU A 1113 88.99 -24.15 12.64
CA GLU A 1113 90.21 -24.58 11.96
C GLU A 1113 90.67 -23.58 10.88
N GLU A 1114 89.76 -23.08 10.05
CA GLU A 1114 90.09 -22.04 9.05
C GLU A 1114 90.56 -20.76 9.72
N LEU A 1115 89.87 -20.30 10.77
CA LEU A 1115 90.29 -19.14 11.57
C LEU A 1115 91.68 -19.34 12.19
N ALA A 1116 91.99 -20.54 12.69
CA ALA A 1116 93.32 -20.89 13.20
C ALA A 1116 94.40 -20.94 12.10
N ARG A 1117 94.06 -21.40 10.89
CA ARG A 1117 94.96 -21.42 9.72
C ARG A 1117 95.24 -20.00 9.21
N ILE A 1118 94.21 -19.17 9.02
CA ILE A 1118 94.34 -17.76 8.63
C ILE A 1118 95.17 -17.00 9.67
N ALA A 1119 94.92 -17.25 10.95
CA ALA A 1119 95.72 -16.71 12.05
C ALA A 1119 97.22 -17.07 11.94
N LEU A 1120 97.55 -18.37 11.88
CA LEU A 1120 98.95 -18.80 11.75
C LEU A 1120 99.62 -18.27 10.47
N PHE A 1121 98.89 -18.20 9.36
CA PHE A 1121 99.37 -17.61 8.10
C PHE A 1121 99.73 -16.11 8.27
N CYS A 1122 98.84 -15.31 8.88
CA CYS A 1122 99.10 -13.91 9.18
C CYS A 1122 100.34 -13.73 10.08
N HIS A 1123 100.48 -14.56 11.12
CA HIS A 1123 101.62 -14.48 12.04
C HIS A 1123 102.96 -14.81 11.34
N ARG A 1124 102.99 -15.87 10.52
CA ARG A 1124 104.18 -16.26 9.73
C ARG A 1124 104.60 -15.20 8.70
N HIS A 1125 103.64 -14.42 8.19
CA HIS A 1125 103.87 -13.38 7.17
C HIS A 1125 103.85 -11.94 7.71
N GLY A 1126 104.18 -11.76 8.99
CA GLY A 1126 104.54 -10.45 9.55
C GLY A 1126 103.42 -9.64 10.21
N MET A 1127 102.21 -10.19 10.33
CA MET A 1127 101.15 -9.60 11.16
C MET A 1127 101.06 -10.34 12.50
N PRO A 1128 101.75 -9.88 13.57
CA PRO A 1128 101.81 -10.60 14.83
C PRO A 1128 100.46 -10.65 15.54
N ILE A 1129 100.06 -11.85 15.97
CA ILE A 1129 98.83 -12.08 16.72
C ILE A 1129 99.03 -11.73 18.20
N THR A 1130 98.00 -11.21 18.84
CA THR A 1130 98.00 -10.93 20.28
C THR A 1130 97.90 -12.21 21.11
N VAL A 1131 98.55 -12.23 22.28
CA VAL A 1131 98.46 -13.37 23.23
C VAL A 1131 97.01 -13.75 23.51
N GLU A 1132 96.12 -12.77 23.70
CA GLU A 1132 94.69 -13.01 23.95
C GLU A 1132 93.97 -13.75 22.82
N LEU A 1133 94.33 -13.48 21.56
CA LEU A 1133 93.69 -14.09 20.40
C LEU A 1133 94.21 -15.52 20.19
N ALA A 1134 95.51 -15.75 20.41
CA ALA A 1134 96.07 -17.09 20.48
C ALA A 1134 95.45 -17.90 21.64
N ASP A 1135 95.19 -17.28 22.80
CA ASP A 1135 94.49 -17.91 23.93
C ASP A 1135 93.03 -18.30 23.58
N LYS A 1136 92.28 -17.39 22.95
CA LYS A 1136 90.89 -17.65 22.52
C LYS A 1136 90.81 -18.77 21.48
N LEU A 1137 91.75 -18.83 20.53
CA LEU A 1137 91.86 -19.95 19.58
C LEU A 1137 92.22 -21.27 20.28
N LEU A 1138 93.16 -21.26 21.23
CA LEU A 1138 93.54 -22.46 21.98
C LEU A 1138 92.44 -23.02 22.89
N GLN A 1139 91.53 -22.19 23.38
CA GLN A 1139 90.34 -22.66 24.10
C GLN A 1139 89.38 -23.47 23.21
N LEU A 1140 89.49 -23.36 21.88
CA LEU A 1140 88.75 -24.16 20.90
C LEU A 1140 89.48 -25.47 20.51
N HIS A 1141 90.47 -25.91 21.31
CA HIS A 1141 91.34 -27.06 21.03
C HIS A 1141 90.63 -28.33 20.52
N GLN A 1142 89.42 -28.61 21.01
CA GLN A 1142 88.65 -29.82 20.64
C GLN A 1142 88.17 -29.81 19.19
N HIS A 1143 88.21 -28.65 18.51
CA HIS A 1143 87.83 -28.46 17.11
C HIS A 1143 89.03 -28.07 16.23
N LEU A 1144 90.26 -28.30 16.70
CA LEU A 1144 91.50 -28.01 15.98
C LEU A 1144 92.33 -29.29 15.80
N PRO A 1145 92.88 -29.55 14.59
CA PRO A 1145 93.88 -30.60 14.40
C PRO A 1145 95.06 -30.40 15.37
N ALA A 1146 95.53 -31.49 15.98
CA ALA A 1146 96.56 -31.44 17.02
C ALA A 1146 97.84 -30.70 16.60
N MET A 1147 98.20 -30.75 15.32
CA MET A 1147 99.35 -30.02 14.75
C MET A 1147 99.16 -28.49 14.85
N ILE A 1148 97.97 -27.99 14.52
CA ILE A 1148 97.61 -26.56 14.58
C ILE A 1148 97.46 -26.09 16.03
N ALA A 1149 96.86 -26.91 16.90
CA ALA A 1149 96.77 -26.63 18.32
C ALA A 1149 98.16 -26.56 18.98
N ASN A 1150 99.09 -27.45 18.61
CA ASN A 1150 100.47 -27.42 19.09
C ASN A 1150 101.25 -26.20 18.57
N GLU A 1151 101.07 -25.81 17.30
CA GLU A 1151 101.71 -24.61 16.74
C GLU A 1151 101.18 -23.33 17.39
N LEU A 1152 99.86 -23.21 17.60
CA LEU A 1152 99.27 -22.10 18.36
C LEU A 1152 99.77 -22.07 19.82
N ALA A 1153 99.95 -23.22 20.46
CA ALA A 1153 100.47 -23.30 21.84
C ALA A 1153 101.95 -22.88 21.91
N PHE A 1154 102.73 -23.20 20.89
CA PHE A 1154 104.11 -22.73 20.73
C PHE A 1154 104.18 -21.21 20.49
N VAL A 1155 103.38 -20.70 19.54
CA VAL A 1155 103.27 -19.25 19.27
C VAL A 1155 102.84 -18.49 20.52
N LYS A 1156 101.83 -18.98 21.26
CA LYS A 1156 101.42 -18.40 22.54
C LYS A 1156 102.57 -18.36 23.54
N ARG A 1157 103.34 -19.44 23.72
CA ARG A 1157 104.51 -19.44 24.62
C ARG A 1157 105.55 -18.42 24.19
N SER A 1158 105.92 -18.37 22.90
CA SER A 1158 106.87 -17.38 22.38
C SER A 1158 106.43 -15.96 22.73
N LEU A 1159 105.17 -15.62 22.47
CA LEU A 1159 104.58 -14.30 22.76
C LEU A 1159 104.47 -14.01 24.27
N GLN A 1160 104.30 -15.03 25.13
CA GLN A 1160 104.25 -14.89 26.59
C GLN A 1160 105.63 -14.79 27.25
N GLU A 1161 106.64 -15.44 26.68
CA GLU A 1161 108.03 -15.44 27.17
C GLU A 1161 108.85 -14.25 26.62
N GLY A 1162 108.21 -13.37 25.83
CA GLY A 1162 108.85 -12.19 25.21
C GLY A 1162 109.77 -12.53 24.03
N LEU A 1163 109.72 -13.77 23.55
CA LEU A 1163 110.52 -14.27 22.43
C LEU A 1163 109.90 -13.77 21.11
N GLY A 1164 110.69 -12.98 20.37
CA GLY A 1164 110.30 -12.39 19.09
C GLY A 1164 109.93 -13.42 18.02
N VAL A 1165 109.33 -12.94 16.93
CA VAL A 1165 108.75 -13.78 15.86
C VAL A 1165 109.75 -14.83 15.35
N VAL A 1166 109.39 -16.10 15.48
CA VAL A 1166 110.19 -17.23 14.99
C VAL A 1166 110.10 -17.26 13.46
N ALA A 1167 111.07 -16.62 12.82
CA ALA A 1167 111.16 -16.54 11.37
C ALA A 1167 111.64 -17.88 10.76
N ALA A 1168 111.03 -18.28 9.65
CA ALA A 1168 111.37 -19.54 8.97
C ALA A 1168 112.75 -19.47 8.28
N PRO A 1169 113.48 -20.60 8.15
CA PRO A 1169 114.79 -20.63 7.49
C PRO A 1169 114.71 -20.09 6.05
N GLY A 1170 115.34 -18.94 5.80
CA GLY A 1170 115.36 -18.27 4.50
C GLY A 1170 115.04 -16.76 4.53
N SER A 1171 114.45 -16.24 5.61
CA SER A 1171 114.16 -14.82 5.76
C SER A 1171 115.45 -13.99 5.99
N ARG A 1172 115.82 -13.14 5.03
CA ARG A 1172 116.91 -12.16 5.21
C ARG A 1172 116.44 -10.98 6.05
N VAL A 1173 116.87 -10.91 7.31
CA VAL A 1173 116.72 -9.70 8.14
C VAL A 1173 117.85 -8.73 7.77
N ASN A 1174 117.50 -7.62 7.09
CA ASN A 1174 118.46 -6.56 6.78
C ASN A 1174 118.76 -5.74 8.05
N SER A 1175 120.04 -5.61 8.40
CA SER A 1175 120.48 -4.83 9.55
C SER A 1175 120.42 -3.32 9.29
N ILE A 1176 119.80 -2.57 10.20
CA ILE A 1176 119.75 -1.10 10.16
C ILE A 1176 121.00 -0.54 10.89
N PRO A 1177 121.85 0.27 10.25
CA PRO A 1177 123.05 0.82 10.89
C PRO A 1177 122.72 1.98 11.82
N THR A 1178 123.30 1.98 13.02
CA THR A 1178 123.14 3.08 13.99
C THR A 1178 124.13 4.22 13.72
N LYS A 1179 123.62 5.45 13.65
CA LYS A 1179 124.40 6.69 13.85
C LYS A 1179 123.68 7.62 14.84
N ARG A 1180 124.46 8.52 15.44
CA ARG A 1180 124.22 9.12 16.77
C ARG A 1180 123.99 10.63 16.67
N VAL A 1181 123.51 11.24 17.77
CA VAL A 1181 123.32 12.70 18.01
C VAL A 1181 122.27 13.36 17.08
N THR A 1182 121.46 14.37 17.48
CA THR A 1182 121.48 15.28 18.65
C THR A 1182 120.13 15.45 19.35
N ARG A 1183 120.16 15.83 20.64
CA ARG A 1183 118.98 16.32 21.40
C ARG A 1183 118.64 17.77 21.01
N LYS A 1184 117.35 18.11 20.99
CA LYS A 1184 116.83 19.40 21.50
C LYS A 1184 115.49 19.17 22.23
N ARG A 1185 115.21 20.01 23.24
CA ARG A 1185 113.99 20.03 24.06
C ARG A 1185 113.09 21.20 23.64
N THR A 1186 111.77 20.98 23.68
CA THR A 1186 110.70 21.82 24.30
C THR A 1186 109.37 21.07 24.02
N ASP A 1187 108.54 20.75 25.02
CA ASP A 1187 107.42 21.58 25.52
C ASP A 1187 106.37 21.92 24.43
N THR A 1188 105.06 21.65 24.58
CA THR A 1188 104.26 21.41 25.80
C THR A 1188 102.98 20.57 25.56
N LYS A 1189 102.36 20.11 26.67
CA LYS A 1189 100.90 19.87 26.98
C LYS A 1189 99.87 20.05 25.82
N THR A 1190 98.78 19.26 25.72
CA THR A 1190 97.81 18.87 26.78
C THR A 1190 96.99 17.59 26.48
N LYS A 1191 96.58 16.87 27.55
CA LYS A 1191 95.30 16.13 27.79
C LYS A 1191 94.77 15.16 26.69
N ARG A 1192 94.60 13.86 27.00
CA ARG A 1192 93.42 13.20 27.65
C ARG A 1192 92.12 13.37 26.86
N VAL A 1193 91.23 12.39 26.71
CA VAL A 1193 91.04 11.05 27.36
C VAL A 1193 90.87 9.98 26.22
N PRO A 1194 90.15 8.82 26.27
CA PRO A 1194 89.45 8.08 27.35
C PRO A 1194 89.79 6.57 27.49
N SER A 1195 89.40 5.97 28.63
CA SER A 1195 88.95 4.57 28.75
C SER A 1195 88.08 4.42 30.02
N GLY A 1196 87.28 3.34 30.14
CA GLY A 1196 86.45 3.09 31.33
C GLY A 1196 84.94 2.94 31.10
N THR A 1197 84.53 2.26 30.03
CA THR A 1197 83.16 1.75 29.87
C THR A 1197 82.79 0.80 31.04
N LYS A 1198 81.53 0.88 31.51
CA LYS A 1198 81.02 0.03 32.60
C LYS A 1198 80.51 -1.32 32.07
N THR A 1199 80.75 -2.41 32.80
CA THR A 1199 79.86 -3.57 33.05
C THR A 1199 80.62 -4.56 33.98
N LYS A 1200 80.04 -5.44 34.82
CA LYS A 1200 78.67 -5.67 35.34
C LYS A 1200 78.80 -6.28 36.78
N ARG A 1201 77.71 -6.49 37.54
CA ARG A 1201 77.71 -7.11 38.90
C ARG A 1201 77.78 -8.65 38.82
N VAL A 1202 78.56 -9.41 39.62
CA VAL A 1202 78.38 -9.81 41.07
C VAL A 1202 76.97 -10.42 41.31
N PRO A 1203 76.75 -11.53 42.06
CA PRO A 1203 77.58 -12.29 43.04
C PRO A 1203 78.03 -13.69 42.51
N SER A 1204 78.34 -14.76 43.29
CA SER A 1204 79.20 -15.08 44.48
C SER A 1204 79.00 -16.59 44.83
N ALA A 1205 79.60 -17.30 45.80
CA ALA A 1205 80.59 -17.08 46.88
C ALA A 1205 81.18 -18.44 47.36
N PHE A 1206 82.42 -18.48 47.88
CA PHE A 1206 82.83 -19.01 49.22
C PHE A 1206 84.33 -18.68 49.44
N ALA A 1207 84.90 -18.86 50.64
CA ALA A 1207 86.03 -18.04 51.12
C ALA A 1207 87.37 -18.75 51.47
N GLN A 1208 88.48 -18.10 51.12
CA GLN A 1208 89.77 -17.99 51.87
C GLN A 1208 90.67 -19.26 52.07
N PRO A 1209 91.96 -19.13 52.49
CA PRO A 1209 93.04 -18.30 51.88
C PRO A 1209 94.47 -18.98 51.89
N TYR A 1210 95.53 -18.18 51.66
CA TYR A 1210 97.00 -18.42 51.87
C TYR A 1210 97.85 -19.20 50.83
N GLY A 1211 99.13 -18.76 50.71
CA GLY A 1211 100.27 -19.64 50.35
C GLY A 1211 101.07 -19.29 49.09
N GLY A 1212 101.89 -18.24 49.09
CA GLY A 1212 102.80 -17.92 47.96
C GLY A 1212 104.21 -18.53 48.07
N ARG A 1213 104.89 -18.77 46.93
CA ARG A 1213 106.36 -18.99 46.83
C ARG A 1213 106.88 -18.92 45.37
N ASN A 1214 107.72 -17.93 45.08
CA ASN A 1214 108.67 -17.96 43.96
C ASN A 1214 109.95 -18.73 44.38
N PRO A 1215 110.84 -19.11 43.46
CA PRO A 1215 110.63 -20.13 42.43
C PRO A 1215 111.62 -21.31 42.63
N ARG A 1216 111.59 -22.36 41.78
CA ARG A 1216 112.65 -23.40 41.78
C ARG A 1216 113.12 -23.75 40.36
N SER A 1217 114.43 -23.75 40.19
CA SER A 1217 115.22 -23.74 38.94
C SER A 1217 115.11 -24.96 38.00
N LYS A 1218 114.06 -25.78 38.10
CA LYS A 1218 113.90 -27.00 37.29
C LYS A 1218 113.17 -26.78 35.96
N SER A 1219 112.46 -25.67 35.78
CA SER A 1219 111.72 -25.36 34.54
C SER A 1219 112.64 -25.11 33.35
N TYR A 1220 113.71 -24.33 33.53
CA TYR A 1220 114.65 -23.98 32.44
C TYR A 1220 115.33 -25.22 31.83
N GLN A 1221 115.76 -26.17 32.67
CA GLN A 1221 116.34 -27.45 32.23
C GLN A 1221 115.30 -28.42 31.62
N ALA A 1222 114.01 -28.23 31.88
CA ALA A 1222 112.94 -28.97 31.21
C ALA A 1222 112.63 -28.38 29.83
N ALA A 1223 112.64 -27.06 29.67
CA ALA A 1223 112.43 -26.38 28.39
C ALA A 1223 113.51 -26.75 27.36
N VAL A 1224 114.78 -26.71 27.74
CA VAL A 1224 115.91 -27.07 26.86
C VAL A 1224 115.83 -28.53 26.38
N ARG A 1225 115.35 -29.47 27.22
CA ARG A 1225 115.16 -30.87 26.82
C ARG A 1225 113.95 -31.09 25.91
N ALA A 1226 112.85 -30.36 26.16
CA ALA A 1226 111.68 -30.41 25.27
C ALA A 1226 111.99 -29.85 23.87
N ALA A 1227 112.94 -28.93 23.75
CA ALA A 1227 113.42 -28.41 22.47
C ALA A 1227 114.31 -29.40 21.69
N SER A 1228 115.06 -30.28 22.36
CA SER A 1228 115.96 -31.24 21.70
C SER A 1228 115.28 -32.50 21.16
N ASP A 1229 114.13 -32.90 21.74
CA ASP A 1229 113.41 -34.12 21.32
C ASP A 1229 112.47 -33.89 20.11
N ALA A 1230 112.23 -32.63 19.73
CA ALA A 1230 111.55 -32.28 18.49
C ALA A 1230 112.55 -32.15 17.33
N ARG A 1231 112.22 -32.66 16.13
CA ARG A 1231 113.07 -32.57 14.93
C ARG A 1231 113.09 -31.17 14.28
N TRP A 1232 113.34 -30.13 15.07
CA TRP A 1232 113.43 -28.73 14.64
C TRP A 1232 114.67 -28.09 15.27
N GLY A 1233 115.73 -27.91 14.47
CA GLY A 1233 116.98 -27.31 14.93
C GLY A 1233 116.82 -25.82 15.18
N ALA A 1234 116.45 -25.45 16.41
CA ALA A 1234 116.29 -24.06 16.85
C ALA A 1234 117.48 -23.63 17.73
N VAL A 1235 118.12 -22.53 17.35
CA VAL A 1235 119.07 -21.80 18.21
C VAL A 1235 118.27 -20.73 18.95
N LEU A 1236 118.29 -20.77 20.29
CA LEU A 1236 117.72 -19.74 21.14
C LEU A 1236 118.84 -18.88 21.72
N GLU A 1237 118.95 -17.62 21.26
CA GLU A 1237 119.82 -16.64 21.90
C GLU A 1237 119.11 -16.01 23.13
N PRO A 1238 119.80 -15.85 24.27
CA PRO A 1238 119.22 -15.20 25.44
C PRO A 1238 119.16 -13.69 25.23
N ILE A 1239 118.03 -13.07 25.59
CA ILE A 1239 117.92 -11.61 25.68
C ILE A 1239 118.82 -11.14 26.82
N THR A 1240 119.96 -10.54 26.50
CA THR A 1240 120.86 -9.95 27.50
C THR A 1240 120.26 -8.66 28.06
N THR A 1241 120.20 -8.59 29.40
CA THR A 1241 120.11 -7.32 30.10
C THR A 1241 121.42 -6.55 29.87
N GLU A 1242 121.34 -5.26 29.56
CA GLU A 1242 122.49 -4.47 29.07
C GLU A 1242 123.70 -4.44 30.04
N GLN A 1243 124.90 -4.43 29.45
CA GLN A 1243 126.25 -4.36 30.08
C GLN A 1243 126.73 -5.69 30.70
N GLU A 1244 127.86 -6.29 30.28
CA GLU A 1244 128.94 -5.83 29.39
C GLU A 1244 128.82 -6.28 27.91
#